data_AF-A0A942SMV2-F1
#
_entry.id   AF-A0A942SMV2-F1
#
_cell.length_a   1.000
_cell.length_b   1.000
_cell.length_c   1.000
_cell.angle_alpha   90.00
_cell.angle_beta   90.00
_cell.angle_gamma   90.00
#
_symmetry.space_group_name_H-M   'P 1'
#
loop_
_entity.id
_entity.type
_entity.pdbx_description
1 polymer ?
#
loop_
_entity_poly.entity_id
_entity_poly.type
_entity_poly.pdbx_seq_one_letter_code
_entity_poly.pdbx_strand_id
1 'polypeptide(L)'
;MAFSPIAFSNSTTSSQGFKSVREIQTERNSSQENTDRKIRTVISFHIFPPNIPSLGSNRLVKTFSEKEISCREDASAIAALSPQKEVLQELKEDPTIGPENLQERMVKRGLKDADSQFEVIRYYLEKFPVAMLLKLESFALLSKEQKIELFEIALVHDSSLVSEWRAAFSKSNRQIFSQISTLATVLEKFTEMREEGSTLQEILHPLNRKGEQLFLIPVKSFLGKMLDPFENFLQKKEGIIWLAFAFDRLSQLEFSCSEESSRSLQLIECLSKLDDTLKYPIAALLFDSYYFPLWQGVSLKIDVGSLPVLIFTLFNLGKEKEEWVDKLQPKKRNFILSALLQLGLSMLLNGEQKRAAFRLLFLSSSEQEILAQAAALKGLLAFRDSRAFDGLTTHLPAGQLQAQFLKALQHVSLLAPAQLSFDFLYYYEIFSSWRNPQALIHYAIELNNLSKKEDRVQVLRLLKEFFKDTLRGRFHTKRYDTTLSPHLRKIFYSFPALKESWKENSVQFPLSDSFLEKSLTDTVAGCWVEETDAMEDLLLCTTEVSGSCLSIYGNCEDNKALLAYLLDGKNKLICVKSRDKMIGRAILRLLWDNDNQAPVLFLETFYSSLPYTEGKAGASSPYEQLEKAVIKAAKAKASLLGLPLLKAYSSHDQKHLLYDHAIVSLGGRAPYECCDAIGSIGNDEQCPNSFFSIPQAQIIC
;
A
#
# COMPACT_ATOMS: atom_id res chain seq x y z
N MET A 1 26.94 62.95 -9.77
CA MET A 1 25.90 62.89 -10.82
C MET A 1 24.56 62.83 -10.11
N ALA A 2 23.81 63.92 -10.18
CA ALA A 2 22.53 64.11 -9.50
C ALA A 2 21.38 63.81 -10.47
N PHE A 3 20.33 63.14 -10.00
CA PHE A 3 19.04 63.13 -10.66
C PHE A 3 17.93 63.40 -9.65
N SER A 4 17.17 64.45 -9.95
CA SER A 4 15.91 64.83 -9.27
C SER A 4 14.73 64.03 -9.83
N PRO A 5 13.63 63.88 -9.06
CA PRO A 5 12.48 63.08 -9.46
C PRO A 5 11.41 63.91 -10.20
N ILE A 6 10.72 63.25 -11.14
CA ILE A 6 9.57 63.78 -11.86
C ILE A 6 8.30 63.36 -11.13
N ALA A 7 7.45 64.34 -10.80
CA ALA A 7 6.08 64.17 -10.36
C ALA A 7 5.14 64.05 -11.57
N PHE A 8 4.09 63.24 -11.47
CA PHE A 8 2.88 63.41 -12.28
C PHE A 8 1.60 63.08 -11.50
N SER A 9 0.59 63.82 -11.91
CA SER A 9 -0.71 64.20 -11.36
C SER A 9 -1.77 63.11 -11.14
N ASN A 10 -2.67 63.42 -10.20
CA ASN A 10 -3.99 62.83 -9.96
C ASN A 10 -4.97 63.01 -11.14
N SER A 11 -5.85 62.03 -11.33
CA SER A 11 -7.17 62.21 -11.96
C SER A 11 -8.23 61.23 -11.41
N THR A 12 -9.16 61.80 -10.62
CA THR A 12 -10.63 61.59 -10.59
C THR A 12 -11.28 60.23 -10.95
N THR A 13 -11.78 59.57 -9.89
CA THR A 13 -13.17 59.13 -9.62
C THR A 13 -14.13 58.74 -10.76
N SER A 14 -14.60 57.49 -10.73
CA SER A 14 -15.97 57.11 -11.11
C SER A 14 -16.53 56.05 -10.16
N SER A 15 -17.63 56.38 -9.50
CA SER A 15 -18.40 55.57 -8.55
C SER A 15 -19.32 54.57 -9.25
N GLN A 16 -19.23 53.28 -8.89
CA GLN A 16 -20.33 52.32 -9.05
C GLN A 16 -20.47 51.47 -7.79
N GLY A 17 -21.73 51.23 -7.41
CA GLY A 17 -22.19 50.93 -6.06
C GLY A 17 -21.78 49.59 -5.48
N PHE A 18 -21.41 49.62 -4.20
CA PHE A 18 -21.30 48.45 -3.34
C PHE A 18 -22.67 48.11 -2.74
N LYS A 19 -23.16 46.90 -3.02
CA LYS A 19 -24.15 46.24 -2.16
C LYS A 19 -23.52 45.99 -0.78
N SER A 20 -24.30 46.18 0.28
CA SER A 20 -23.79 46.11 1.64
C SER A 20 -23.37 44.68 2.01
N VAL A 21 -22.25 44.56 2.72
CA VAL A 21 -21.64 43.30 3.21
C VAL A 21 -22.62 42.45 4.03
N ARG A 22 -23.69 43.03 4.56
CA ARG A 22 -24.72 42.30 5.31
C ARG A 22 -25.64 41.44 4.45
N GLU A 23 -25.86 41.75 3.18
CA GLU A 23 -26.74 40.94 2.32
C GLU A 23 -26.04 39.70 1.75
N ILE A 24 -24.71 39.71 1.62
CA ILE A 24 -23.91 38.56 1.13
C ILE A 24 -23.67 37.53 2.25
N GLN A 25 -23.73 37.93 3.53
CA GLN A 25 -23.53 37.03 4.66
C GLN A 25 -24.76 36.15 4.96
N THR A 26 -25.97 36.61 4.67
CA THR A 26 -27.19 35.84 4.93
C THR A 26 -27.43 34.72 3.90
N GLU A 27 -26.99 34.90 2.64
CA GLU A 27 -27.06 33.85 1.61
C GLU A 27 -25.94 32.79 1.74
N ARG A 28 -24.78 33.12 2.34
CA ARG A 28 -23.71 32.14 2.59
C ARG A 28 -24.00 31.20 3.75
N ASN A 29 -24.65 31.67 4.81
CA ASN A 29 -24.89 30.84 5.99
C ASN A 29 -25.95 29.75 5.75
N SER A 30 -26.95 29.99 4.89
CA SER A 30 -27.97 28.99 4.55
C SER A 30 -27.47 27.90 3.59
N SER A 31 -26.49 28.23 2.72
CA SER A 31 -25.84 27.26 1.83
C SER A 31 -24.85 26.36 2.58
N GLN A 32 -24.20 26.87 3.63
CA GLN A 32 -23.15 26.15 4.36
C GLN A 32 -23.74 25.14 5.35
N GLU A 33 -24.84 25.47 6.04
CA GLU A 33 -25.57 24.51 6.89
C GLU A 33 -26.19 23.34 6.10
N ASN A 34 -26.60 23.57 4.85
CA ASN A 34 -27.16 22.53 3.98
C ASN A 34 -26.08 21.63 3.35
N THR A 35 -24.82 22.11 3.30
CA THR A 35 -23.65 21.36 2.81
C THR A 35 -23.04 20.54 3.95
N ASP A 36 -22.94 21.09 5.16
CA ASP A 36 -22.45 20.37 6.34
C ASP A 36 -23.39 19.24 6.78
N ARG A 37 -24.71 19.37 6.54
CA ARG A 37 -25.68 18.29 6.77
C ARG A 37 -25.57 17.16 5.75
N LYS A 38 -25.14 17.43 4.52
CA LYS A 38 -24.90 16.41 3.47
C LYS A 38 -23.52 15.76 3.59
N ILE A 39 -22.50 16.48 4.07
CA ILE A 39 -21.15 15.96 4.29
C ILE A 39 -21.10 15.00 5.50
N ARG A 40 -21.87 15.26 6.57
CA ARG A 40 -21.98 14.32 7.70
C ARG A 40 -22.67 13.00 7.36
N THR A 41 -23.42 12.92 6.26
CA THR A 41 -24.07 11.69 5.80
C THR A 41 -23.18 10.86 4.87
N VAL A 42 -22.08 11.42 4.36
CA VAL A 42 -21.23 10.77 3.32
C VAL A 42 -19.86 10.30 3.87
N ILE A 43 -19.41 10.81 5.02
CA ILE A 43 -18.09 10.46 5.60
C ILE A 43 -18.13 9.25 6.56
N SER A 44 -19.27 8.61 6.78
CA SER A 44 -19.36 7.39 7.61
C SER A 44 -19.12 6.07 6.87
N PHE A 45 -18.66 6.09 5.62
CA PHE A 45 -18.23 4.90 4.88
C PHE A 45 -16.85 5.09 4.26
N HIS A 46 -15.80 4.76 5.03
CA HIS A 46 -14.64 3.94 4.65
C HIS A 46 -13.42 4.19 5.58
N ILE A 47 -12.80 3.08 6.02
CA ILE A 47 -11.45 2.88 6.61
C ILE A 47 -11.39 2.79 8.17
N PHE A 48 -11.34 1.53 8.66
CA PHE A 48 -10.91 0.91 9.95
C PHE A 48 -10.98 1.68 11.29
N PRO A 49 -11.42 1.04 12.41
CA PRO A 49 -11.13 1.54 13.76
C PRO A 49 -9.84 0.91 14.35
N PRO A 50 -8.94 1.71 14.95
CA PRO A 50 -8.03 1.23 15.99
C PRO A 50 -8.77 1.16 17.35
N ASN A 51 -8.37 0.19 18.16
CA ASN A 51 -8.57 -0.01 19.60
C ASN A 51 -9.64 0.79 20.39
N ILE A 52 -10.45 0.01 21.11
CA ILE A 52 -11.46 0.31 22.14
C ILE A 52 -10.89 1.19 23.27
N PRO A 53 -11.64 2.21 23.74
CA PRO A 53 -11.93 2.29 25.17
C PRO A 53 -13.39 2.66 25.52
N SER A 54 -13.90 1.92 26.53
CA SER A 54 -14.91 2.24 27.57
C SER A 54 -16.23 2.97 27.23
N LEU A 55 -17.31 2.23 27.52
CA LEU A 55 -18.66 2.64 27.96
C LEU A 55 -18.83 4.08 28.48
N GLY A 56 -19.89 4.74 28.03
CA GLY A 56 -20.45 5.88 28.76
C GLY A 56 -21.52 6.70 28.06
N SER A 57 -22.77 6.52 28.50
CA SER A 57 -23.87 7.50 28.58
C SER A 57 -24.74 7.87 27.36
N ASN A 58 -25.94 7.27 27.35
CA ASN A 58 -27.28 7.90 27.27
C ASN A 58 -27.46 9.19 26.46
N ARG A 59 -28.30 9.14 25.41
CA ARG A 59 -29.61 9.85 25.39
C ARG A 59 -30.45 9.59 24.12
N LEU A 60 -31.70 9.18 24.40
CA LEU A 60 -32.98 9.58 23.79
C LEU A 60 -33.23 9.27 22.30
N VAL A 61 -33.87 8.12 22.09
CA VAL A 61 -34.71 7.83 20.91
C VAL A 61 -36.03 8.59 21.03
N LYS A 62 -36.37 9.37 20.00
CA LYS A 62 -37.73 9.91 19.78
C LYS A 62 -38.58 8.87 19.05
N THR A 63 -39.57 8.35 19.77
CA THR A 63 -40.94 8.01 19.35
C THR A 63 -41.18 7.70 17.86
N PHE A 64 -41.47 6.42 17.57
CA PHE A 64 -42.39 6.05 16.49
C PHE A 64 -43.68 5.49 17.10
N SER A 65 -44.80 5.94 16.57
CA SER A 65 -46.17 5.63 16.99
C SER A 65 -46.55 4.19 16.62
N GLU A 66 -46.89 3.39 17.62
CA GLU A 66 -47.56 2.11 17.42
C GLU A 66 -49.05 2.35 17.13
N LYS A 67 -49.54 1.66 16.09
CA LYS A 67 -50.98 1.47 15.84
C LYS A 67 -51.49 0.44 16.85
N GLU A 68 -52.48 0.85 17.63
CA GLU A 68 -53.27 -0.03 18.49
C GLU A 68 -53.92 -1.16 17.69
N ILE A 69 -53.67 -2.41 18.09
CA ILE A 69 -54.59 -3.52 17.92
C ILE A 69 -54.94 -3.99 19.33
N SER A 70 -56.11 -3.59 19.80
CA SER A 70 -56.66 -4.07 21.06
C SER A 70 -57.24 -5.48 20.88
N CYS A 71 -56.69 -6.46 21.58
CA CYS A 71 -57.44 -7.63 21.99
C CYS A 71 -57.36 -7.73 23.51
N ARG A 72 -58.46 -7.36 24.17
CA ARG A 72 -58.75 -7.77 25.54
C ARG A 72 -59.12 -9.24 25.50
N GLU A 73 -58.35 -10.08 26.17
CA GLU A 73 -58.83 -11.37 26.65
C GLU A 73 -58.58 -11.46 28.15
N ASP A 74 -59.61 -11.97 28.82
CA ASP A 74 -59.80 -11.98 30.25
C ASP A 74 -58.79 -12.85 31.00
N ALA A 75 -58.25 -12.27 32.08
CA ALA A 75 -57.33 -12.92 33.00
C ALA A 75 -58.10 -13.81 33.98
N SER A 76 -58.25 -15.10 33.69
CA SER A 76 -58.41 -16.14 34.72
C SER A 76 -58.18 -17.55 34.18
N ALA A 77 -56.99 -17.80 33.66
CA ALA A 77 -56.30 -19.09 33.67
C ALA A 77 -54.86 -18.82 33.24
N ILE A 78 -53.94 -18.63 34.19
CA ILE A 78 -52.51 -18.54 33.87
C ILE A 78 -52.07 -19.95 33.46
N ALA A 79 -52.38 -20.33 32.23
CA ALA A 79 -51.70 -21.42 31.56
C ALA A 79 -50.22 -21.02 31.54
N ALA A 80 -49.37 -21.82 32.18
CA ALA A 80 -47.93 -21.60 32.17
C ALA A 80 -47.50 -21.35 30.71
N LEU A 81 -46.92 -20.17 30.45
CA LEU A 81 -46.42 -19.83 29.14
C LEU A 81 -45.39 -20.88 28.73
N SER A 82 -45.36 -21.23 27.45
CA SER A 82 -44.29 -22.11 26.99
C SER A 82 -42.93 -21.41 27.23
N PRO A 83 -41.88 -22.15 27.60
CA PRO A 83 -40.54 -21.59 27.80
C PRO A 83 -40.09 -20.66 26.66
N GLN A 84 -40.48 -20.98 25.41
CA GLN A 84 -40.22 -20.16 24.23
C GLN A 84 -40.87 -18.78 24.32
N LYS A 85 -42.15 -18.72 24.70
CA LYS A 85 -42.89 -17.46 24.85
C LYS A 85 -42.34 -16.64 26.00
N GLU A 86 -41.94 -17.27 27.10
CA GLU A 86 -41.28 -16.57 28.21
C GLU A 86 -39.95 -15.94 27.78
N VAL A 87 -39.09 -16.67 27.06
CA VAL A 87 -37.82 -16.14 26.55
C VAL A 87 -38.07 -15.01 25.55
N LEU A 88 -38.99 -15.18 24.59
CA LEU A 88 -39.32 -14.13 23.62
C LEU A 88 -39.92 -12.88 24.28
N GLN A 89 -40.74 -13.05 25.32
CA GLN A 89 -41.32 -11.93 26.07
C GLN A 89 -40.25 -11.22 26.90
N GLU A 90 -39.37 -11.95 27.56
CA GLU A 90 -38.21 -11.38 28.29
C GLU A 90 -37.31 -10.56 27.35
N LEU A 91 -37.02 -11.07 26.15
CA LEU A 91 -36.22 -10.36 25.13
C LEU A 91 -36.96 -9.16 24.49
N LYS A 92 -38.30 -9.13 24.57
CA LYS A 92 -39.10 -7.97 24.16
C LYS A 92 -39.11 -6.89 25.23
N GLU A 93 -39.18 -7.29 26.50
CA GLU A 93 -39.23 -6.39 27.65
C GLU A 93 -37.85 -5.81 28.00
N ASP A 94 -36.76 -6.56 27.77
CA ASP A 94 -35.39 -6.10 27.97
C ASP A 94 -34.53 -6.24 26.70
N PRO A 95 -34.49 -5.18 25.86
CA PRO A 95 -33.67 -5.17 24.64
C PRO A 95 -32.17 -5.01 24.93
N THR A 96 -31.76 -4.83 26.20
CA THR A 96 -30.34 -4.68 26.58
C THR A 96 -29.63 -6.00 26.82
N ILE A 97 -30.40 -7.10 26.93
CA ILE A 97 -29.83 -8.44 26.82
C ILE A 97 -29.12 -8.49 25.48
N GLY A 98 -27.83 -8.84 25.48
CA GLY A 98 -27.02 -9.02 24.27
C GLY A 98 -26.83 -10.50 23.88
N PRO A 99 -26.36 -10.76 22.64
CA PRO A 99 -26.11 -12.11 22.10
C PRO A 99 -25.25 -13.01 22.98
N GLU A 100 -24.37 -12.43 23.79
CA GLU A 100 -23.52 -13.12 24.74
C GLU A 100 -24.27 -13.86 25.86
N ASN A 101 -25.45 -13.37 26.23
CA ASN A 101 -26.24 -13.91 27.35
C ASN A 101 -27.42 -14.77 26.88
N LEU A 102 -27.70 -14.83 25.58
CA LEU A 102 -28.91 -15.47 25.03
C LEU A 102 -28.97 -16.97 25.33
N GLN A 103 -27.86 -17.70 25.14
CA GLN A 103 -27.79 -19.14 25.37
C GLN A 103 -28.02 -19.49 26.85
N GLU A 104 -27.43 -18.73 27.77
CA GLU A 104 -27.63 -18.93 29.21
C GLU A 104 -29.10 -18.70 29.61
N ARG A 105 -29.75 -17.68 29.03
CA ARG A 105 -31.17 -17.38 29.29
C ARG A 105 -32.10 -18.48 28.77
N MET A 106 -31.84 -19.00 27.57
CA MET A 106 -32.58 -20.12 26.99
C MET A 106 -32.47 -21.37 27.89
N VAL A 107 -31.26 -21.68 28.36
CA VAL A 107 -31.02 -22.79 29.29
C VAL A 107 -31.73 -22.57 30.63
N LYS A 108 -31.64 -21.37 31.21
CA LYS A 108 -32.27 -21.02 32.49
C LYS A 108 -33.80 -21.15 32.46
N ARG A 109 -34.42 -20.85 31.32
CA ARG A 109 -35.86 -21.00 31.09
C ARG A 109 -36.29 -22.41 30.69
N GLY A 110 -35.35 -23.34 30.57
CA GLY A 110 -35.64 -24.73 30.21
C GLY A 110 -35.93 -24.94 28.73
N LEU A 111 -35.49 -24.03 27.85
CA LEU A 111 -35.66 -24.13 26.40
C LEU A 111 -34.65 -25.14 25.83
N LYS A 112 -35.06 -26.40 25.72
CA LYS A 112 -34.16 -27.53 25.38
C LYS A 112 -34.41 -28.11 23.98
N ASP A 113 -35.49 -27.74 23.30
CA ASP A 113 -35.81 -28.24 21.98
C ASP A 113 -35.30 -27.30 20.87
N ALA A 114 -34.82 -27.90 19.78
CA ALA A 114 -34.20 -27.20 18.67
C ALA A 114 -35.13 -26.16 18.03
N ASP A 115 -36.41 -26.49 17.84
CA ASP A 115 -37.38 -25.64 17.14
C ASP A 115 -37.69 -24.36 17.93
N SER A 116 -37.86 -24.48 19.25
CA SER A 116 -38.03 -23.29 20.08
C SER A 116 -36.76 -22.45 20.16
N GLN A 117 -35.58 -23.07 20.15
CA GLN A 117 -34.30 -22.35 20.10
C GLN A 117 -34.14 -21.59 18.77
N PHE A 118 -34.46 -22.25 17.66
CA PHE A 118 -34.42 -21.69 16.31
C PHE A 118 -35.29 -20.44 16.22
N GLU A 119 -36.53 -20.48 16.71
CA GLU A 119 -37.44 -19.34 16.67
C GLU A 119 -36.97 -18.16 17.55
N VAL A 120 -36.39 -18.43 18.71
CA VAL A 120 -35.78 -17.40 19.56
C VAL A 120 -34.59 -16.75 18.86
N ILE A 121 -33.72 -17.55 18.22
CA ILE A 121 -32.53 -17.06 17.52
C ILE A 121 -32.92 -16.30 16.25
N ARG A 122 -33.92 -16.77 15.52
CA ARG A 122 -34.50 -16.11 14.35
C ARG A 122 -34.97 -14.70 14.69
N TYR A 123 -35.78 -14.56 15.74
CA TYR A 123 -36.26 -13.26 16.22
C TYR A 123 -35.10 -12.32 16.60
N TYR A 124 -34.02 -12.88 17.13
CA TYR A 124 -32.90 -12.11 17.63
C TYR A 124 -31.85 -11.74 16.55
N LEU A 125 -31.76 -12.54 15.50
CA LEU A 125 -30.96 -12.28 14.30
C LEU A 125 -31.43 -11.03 13.54
N GLU A 126 -32.72 -10.70 13.59
CA GLU A 126 -33.24 -9.45 13.02
C GLU A 126 -32.64 -8.21 13.70
N LYS A 127 -32.24 -8.33 14.97
CA LYS A 127 -31.72 -7.21 15.78
C LYS A 127 -30.19 -7.20 15.87
N PHE A 128 -29.54 -8.36 15.85
CA PHE A 128 -28.09 -8.50 16.04
C PHE A 128 -27.46 -9.49 15.05
N PRO A 129 -27.57 -9.26 13.73
CA PRO A 129 -27.21 -10.25 12.71
C PRO A 129 -25.73 -10.68 12.78
N VAL A 130 -24.80 -9.72 12.94
CA VAL A 130 -23.34 -9.99 13.03
C VAL A 130 -22.99 -10.86 14.22
N ALA A 131 -23.40 -10.45 15.42
CA ALA A 131 -22.99 -11.07 16.66
C ALA A 131 -23.64 -12.45 16.86
N MET A 132 -24.86 -12.63 16.35
CA MET A 132 -25.54 -13.93 16.38
C MET A 132 -24.94 -14.92 15.38
N LEU A 133 -24.54 -14.49 14.17
CA LEU A 133 -23.85 -15.34 13.21
C LEU A 133 -22.58 -15.97 13.77
N LEU A 134 -21.77 -15.19 14.50
CA LEU A 134 -20.55 -15.70 15.14
C LEU A 134 -20.83 -16.72 16.26
N LYS A 135 -22.06 -16.80 16.74
CA LYS A 135 -22.50 -17.68 17.82
C LYS A 135 -23.38 -18.84 17.37
N LEU A 136 -23.81 -18.88 16.11
CA LEU A 136 -24.68 -19.97 15.60
C LEU A 136 -24.10 -21.37 15.85
N GLU A 137 -22.76 -21.49 15.81
CA GLU A 137 -22.10 -22.76 16.08
C GLU A 137 -22.13 -23.20 17.54
N SER A 138 -22.34 -22.28 18.50
CA SER A 138 -22.44 -22.64 19.92
C SER A 138 -23.81 -23.25 20.29
N PHE A 139 -24.80 -23.18 19.40
CA PHE A 139 -26.12 -23.78 19.59
C PHE A 139 -26.14 -25.24 19.07
N ALA A 140 -25.67 -26.15 19.91
CA ALA A 140 -25.51 -27.57 19.58
C ALA A 140 -26.82 -28.31 19.24
N LEU A 141 -27.97 -27.76 19.64
CA LEU A 141 -29.28 -28.39 19.44
C LEU A 141 -29.91 -28.07 18.08
N LEU A 142 -29.44 -27.03 17.38
CA LEU A 142 -29.96 -26.70 16.06
C LEU A 142 -29.48 -27.70 15.01
N SER A 143 -30.40 -28.12 14.14
CA SER A 143 -30.03 -28.92 12.97
C SER A 143 -29.16 -28.10 12.01
N LYS A 144 -28.50 -28.80 11.09
CA LYS A 144 -27.70 -28.15 10.04
C LYS A 144 -28.56 -27.25 9.16
N GLU A 145 -29.75 -27.72 8.81
CA GLU A 145 -30.74 -27.01 7.99
C GLU A 145 -31.24 -25.74 8.70
N GLN A 146 -31.51 -25.84 9.99
CA GLN A 146 -31.89 -24.70 10.83
C GLN A 146 -30.77 -23.65 10.90
N LYS A 147 -29.50 -24.06 11.05
CA LYS A 147 -28.37 -23.12 11.03
C LYS A 147 -28.21 -22.43 9.66
N ILE A 148 -28.46 -23.15 8.56
CA ILE A 148 -28.42 -22.60 7.20
C ILE A 148 -29.55 -21.58 7.00
N GLU A 149 -30.78 -21.87 7.42
CA GLU A 149 -31.90 -20.92 7.31
C GLU A 149 -31.63 -19.65 8.13
N LEU A 150 -31.11 -19.78 9.36
CA LEU A 150 -30.72 -18.63 10.18
C LEU A 150 -29.61 -17.80 9.52
N PHE A 151 -28.70 -18.45 8.80
CA PHE A 151 -27.65 -17.77 8.03
C PHE A 151 -28.23 -17.00 6.84
N GLU A 152 -29.15 -17.60 6.09
CA GLU A 152 -29.85 -16.93 4.99
C GLU A 152 -30.63 -15.71 5.50
N ILE A 153 -31.33 -15.85 6.62
CA ILE A 153 -32.05 -14.74 7.27
C ILE A 153 -31.08 -13.63 7.67
N ALA A 154 -29.93 -13.95 8.29
CA ALA A 154 -28.93 -12.96 8.65
C ALA A 154 -28.41 -12.18 7.43
N LEU A 155 -28.16 -12.87 6.31
CA LEU A 155 -27.68 -12.26 5.07
C LEU A 155 -28.71 -11.35 4.40
N VAL A 156 -30.00 -11.64 4.55
CA VAL A 156 -31.09 -10.76 4.10
C VAL A 156 -31.10 -9.47 4.91
N HIS A 157 -30.82 -9.53 6.21
CA HIS A 157 -30.80 -8.36 7.09
C HIS A 157 -29.52 -7.52 6.96
N ASP A 158 -28.37 -8.14 6.70
CA ASP A 158 -27.13 -7.42 6.45
C ASP A 158 -26.21 -8.17 5.48
N SER A 159 -26.21 -7.72 4.22
CA SER A 159 -25.38 -8.29 3.14
C SER A 159 -23.86 -8.11 3.36
N SER A 160 -23.43 -7.22 4.27
CA SER A 160 -22.01 -7.01 4.59
C SER A 160 -21.42 -8.15 5.42
N LEU A 161 -22.26 -9.01 6.00
CA LEU A 161 -21.88 -10.21 6.75
C LEU A 161 -21.11 -11.23 5.91
N VAL A 162 -21.29 -11.25 4.59
CA VAL A 162 -20.51 -12.12 3.69
C VAL A 162 -19.02 -11.82 3.79
N SER A 163 -18.66 -10.54 3.92
CA SER A 163 -17.26 -10.09 4.08
C SER A 163 -16.70 -10.46 5.46
N GLU A 164 -17.49 -10.31 6.52
CA GLU A 164 -17.07 -10.57 7.89
C GLU A 164 -16.98 -12.06 8.21
N TRP A 165 -17.91 -12.88 7.70
CA TRP A 165 -17.83 -14.34 7.76
C TRP A 165 -16.63 -14.86 6.98
N ARG A 166 -16.38 -14.34 5.77
CA ARG A 166 -15.15 -14.64 5.03
C ARG A 166 -13.89 -14.24 5.81
N ALA A 167 -13.91 -13.12 6.51
CA ALA A 167 -12.79 -12.69 7.34
C ALA A 167 -12.59 -13.58 8.57
N ALA A 168 -13.66 -13.99 9.26
CA ALA A 168 -13.62 -14.86 10.43
C ALA A 168 -13.22 -16.31 10.07
N PHE A 169 -13.80 -16.87 9.02
CA PHE A 169 -13.46 -18.17 8.45
C PHE A 169 -12.01 -18.18 7.94
N SER A 170 -11.59 -17.10 7.26
CA SER A 170 -10.20 -16.95 6.81
C SER A 170 -9.22 -16.72 7.96
N LYS A 171 -9.62 -16.08 9.07
CA LYS A 171 -8.78 -15.87 10.25
C LYS A 171 -8.56 -17.18 11.03
N SER A 172 -9.61 -17.95 11.28
CA SER A 172 -9.52 -19.28 11.92
C SER A 172 -8.65 -20.24 11.10
N ASN A 173 -8.89 -20.30 9.79
CA ASN A 173 -8.10 -21.16 8.90
C ASN A 173 -6.66 -20.69 8.74
N ARG A 174 -6.38 -19.37 8.68
CA ARG A 174 -5.00 -18.85 8.68
C ARG A 174 -4.26 -19.21 9.96
N GLN A 175 -4.93 -19.16 11.11
CA GLN A 175 -4.32 -19.50 12.40
C GLN A 175 -3.99 -21.00 12.48
N ILE A 176 -4.86 -21.86 11.94
CA ILE A 176 -4.64 -23.31 11.81
C ILE A 176 -3.51 -23.60 10.81
N PHE A 177 -3.53 -22.99 9.61
CA PHE A 177 -2.48 -23.19 8.59
C PHE A 177 -1.13 -22.61 9.01
N SER A 178 -1.10 -21.57 9.85
CA SER A 178 0.16 -21.01 10.39
C SER A 178 0.86 -21.92 11.39
N GLN A 179 0.15 -22.93 11.93
CA GLN A 179 0.67 -23.90 12.90
C GLN A 179 1.05 -25.24 12.26
N ILE A 180 0.79 -25.44 10.97
CA ILE A 180 1.01 -26.69 10.26
C ILE A 180 2.28 -26.58 9.41
N SER A 181 3.25 -27.46 9.65
CA SER A 181 4.61 -27.35 9.09
C SER A 181 4.85 -28.11 7.79
N THR A 182 3.87 -28.90 7.29
CA THR A 182 4.04 -29.66 6.04
C THR A 182 2.78 -29.67 5.17
N LEU A 183 2.99 -29.68 3.84
CA LEU A 183 1.94 -29.64 2.82
C LEU A 183 0.99 -30.85 2.88
N ALA A 184 1.46 -32.03 3.31
CA ALA A 184 0.62 -33.22 3.47
C ALA A 184 -0.46 -33.01 4.55
N THR A 185 -0.08 -32.42 5.68
CA THR A 185 -1.00 -32.12 6.79
C THR A 185 -1.96 -30.98 6.46
N VAL A 186 -1.52 -30.01 5.63
CA VAL A 186 -2.40 -28.96 5.06
C VAL A 186 -3.47 -29.58 4.16
N LEU A 187 -3.11 -30.59 3.36
CA LEU A 187 -4.01 -31.29 2.45
C LEU A 187 -4.96 -32.24 3.18
N GLU A 188 -4.52 -32.96 4.22
CA GLU A 188 -5.41 -33.73 5.09
C GLU A 188 -6.43 -32.81 5.78
N LYS A 189 -6.00 -31.67 6.33
CA LYS A 189 -6.90 -30.73 7.01
C LYS A 189 -7.90 -30.06 6.07
N PHE A 190 -7.47 -29.78 4.84
CA PHE A 190 -8.34 -29.33 3.77
C PHE A 190 -9.34 -30.41 3.33
N THR A 191 -8.97 -31.70 3.44
CA THR A 191 -9.85 -32.84 3.14
C THR A 191 -10.89 -33.04 4.24
N GLU A 192 -10.54 -32.88 5.52
CA GLU A 192 -11.49 -32.82 6.63
C GLU A 192 -12.48 -31.65 6.49
N MET A 193 -12.00 -30.45 6.14
CA MET A 193 -12.85 -29.28 5.85
C MET A 193 -13.78 -29.50 4.63
N ARG A 194 -13.34 -30.32 3.67
CA ARG A 194 -14.13 -30.72 2.48
C ARG A 194 -15.20 -31.75 2.84
N GLU A 195 -14.98 -32.60 3.84
CA GLU A 195 -15.97 -33.56 4.36
C GLU A 195 -17.07 -32.87 5.18
N GLU A 196 -16.77 -31.78 5.89
CA GLU A 196 -17.77 -30.89 6.51
C GLU A 196 -18.65 -30.17 5.46
N GLY A 197 -18.10 -29.94 4.26
CA GLY A 197 -18.79 -29.46 3.05
C GLY A 197 -19.64 -30.51 2.31
N SER A 198 -19.83 -31.72 2.85
CA SER A 198 -20.58 -32.82 2.22
C SER A 198 -22.06 -32.55 1.90
N THR A 199 -22.69 -31.54 2.50
CA THR A 199 -24.05 -31.10 2.12
C THR A 199 -24.08 -30.41 0.76
N LEU A 200 -22.96 -29.82 0.34
CA LEU A 200 -22.79 -29.33 -1.03
C LEU A 200 -22.61 -30.50 -2.03
N GLN A 201 -22.06 -31.63 -1.57
CA GLN A 201 -21.82 -32.82 -2.40
C GLN A 201 -23.13 -33.56 -2.74
N GLU A 202 -24.15 -33.53 -1.89
CA GLU A 202 -25.47 -34.11 -2.20
C GLU A 202 -26.19 -33.35 -3.32
N ILE A 203 -26.00 -32.02 -3.40
CA ILE A 203 -26.49 -31.17 -4.49
C ILE A 203 -25.67 -31.38 -5.78
N LEU A 204 -24.37 -31.66 -5.65
CA LEU A 204 -23.46 -31.81 -6.78
C LEU A 204 -23.40 -33.25 -7.33
N HIS A 205 -23.91 -34.26 -6.62
CA HIS A 205 -23.85 -35.66 -7.05
C HIS A 205 -24.51 -35.93 -8.43
N PRO A 206 -25.66 -35.32 -8.79
CA PRO A 206 -26.23 -35.43 -10.14
C PRO A 206 -25.37 -34.76 -11.24
N LEU A 207 -24.59 -33.74 -10.88
CA LEU A 207 -23.67 -33.02 -11.78
C LEU A 207 -22.33 -33.75 -11.93
N ASN A 208 -21.83 -34.41 -10.88
CA ASN A 208 -20.58 -35.18 -10.87
C ASN A 208 -20.65 -36.47 -11.70
N ARG A 209 -21.84 -37.09 -11.82
CA ARG A 209 -22.03 -38.28 -12.68
C ARG A 209 -21.73 -38.02 -14.17
N LYS A 210 -21.72 -36.75 -14.60
CA LYS A 210 -21.28 -36.34 -15.94
C LYS A 210 -19.79 -35.93 -15.99
N GLY A 211 -19.18 -35.59 -14.86
CA GLY A 211 -17.77 -35.17 -14.74
C GLY A 211 -16.78 -36.32 -14.55
N GLU A 212 -17.19 -37.47 -14.02
CA GLU A 212 -16.28 -38.59 -13.71
C GLU A 212 -15.68 -39.31 -14.94
N GLN A 213 -16.19 -39.06 -16.15
CA GLN A 213 -15.60 -39.60 -17.40
C GLN A 213 -14.34 -38.86 -17.88
N LEU A 214 -13.82 -37.91 -17.11
CA LEU A 214 -12.72 -37.02 -17.50
C LEU A 214 -11.32 -37.48 -17.06
N PHE A 215 -11.22 -38.53 -16.25
CA PHE A 215 -10.02 -38.81 -15.46
C PHE A 215 -8.84 -39.51 -16.17
N LEU A 216 -8.90 -39.78 -17.47
CA LEU A 216 -7.84 -40.50 -18.19
C LEU A 216 -7.60 -39.96 -19.61
N ILE A 217 -7.43 -38.66 -19.78
CA ILE A 217 -7.26 -38.09 -21.13
C ILE A 217 -6.05 -37.15 -21.22
N PRO A 218 -5.23 -37.22 -22.30
CA PRO A 218 -4.14 -36.28 -22.54
C PRO A 218 -4.58 -34.82 -22.40
N VAL A 219 -3.65 -33.97 -21.92
CA VAL A 219 -3.83 -32.55 -21.56
C VAL A 219 -4.67 -31.74 -22.57
N LYS A 220 -4.61 -32.08 -23.87
CA LYS A 220 -5.43 -31.49 -24.93
C LYS A 220 -6.94 -31.68 -24.77
N SER A 221 -7.36 -32.84 -24.28
CA SER A 221 -8.76 -33.13 -23.94
C SER A 221 -9.13 -32.65 -22.54
N PHE A 222 -8.20 -32.57 -21.60
CA PHE A 222 -8.46 -32.03 -20.27
C PHE A 222 -8.85 -30.55 -20.36
N LEU A 223 -8.09 -29.75 -21.11
CA LEU A 223 -8.39 -28.33 -21.31
C LEU A 223 -9.65 -28.13 -22.17
N GLY A 224 -9.83 -28.88 -23.27
CA GLY A 224 -11.05 -28.75 -24.09
C GLY A 224 -12.33 -29.06 -23.31
N LYS A 225 -12.30 -30.08 -22.45
CA LYS A 225 -13.46 -30.46 -21.63
C LYS A 225 -13.57 -29.69 -20.30
N MET A 226 -12.51 -29.02 -19.84
CA MET A 226 -12.56 -28.02 -18.76
C MET A 226 -13.19 -26.72 -19.27
N LEU A 227 -12.78 -26.25 -20.45
CA LEU A 227 -13.14 -24.93 -20.98
C LEU A 227 -14.60 -24.86 -21.47
N ASP A 228 -15.14 -25.94 -22.05
CA ASP A 228 -16.53 -25.99 -22.53
C ASP A 228 -17.58 -25.80 -21.41
N PRO A 229 -17.46 -26.42 -20.21
CA PRO A 229 -18.33 -26.11 -19.07
C PRO A 229 -17.93 -24.85 -18.29
N PHE A 230 -16.65 -24.47 -18.34
CA PHE A 230 -16.11 -23.29 -17.62
C PHE A 230 -16.66 -21.97 -18.14
N GLU A 231 -17.09 -21.88 -19.40
CA GLU A 231 -17.60 -20.64 -20.00
C GLU A 231 -18.82 -20.08 -19.23
N ASN A 232 -19.65 -20.96 -18.66
CA ASN A 232 -20.77 -20.59 -17.77
C ASN A 232 -20.32 -20.25 -16.33
N PHE A 233 -19.21 -20.84 -15.86
CA PHE A 233 -18.68 -20.67 -14.51
C PHE A 233 -17.89 -19.36 -14.37
N LEU A 234 -17.23 -18.98 -15.45
CA LEU A 234 -16.46 -17.76 -15.65
C LEU A 234 -17.31 -16.49 -15.73
N GLN A 235 -18.64 -16.58 -15.63
CA GLN A 235 -19.56 -15.45 -15.46
C GLN A 235 -19.85 -15.12 -13.99
N LYS A 236 -19.24 -15.83 -13.03
CA LYS A 236 -19.43 -15.65 -11.58
C LYS A 236 -18.13 -15.37 -10.84
N LYS A 237 -18.20 -14.72 -9.67
CA LYS A 237 -17.05 -14.35 -8.80
C LYS A 237 -16.15 -15.53 -8.41
N GLU A 238 -16.62 -16.78 -8.55
CA GLU A 238 -15.88 -18.02 -8.28
C GLU A 238 -14.81 -18.33 -9.34
N GLY A 239 -14.92 -17.76 -10.55
CA GLY A 239 -13.98 -17.99 -11.65
C GLY A 239 -12.54 -17.55 -11.35
N ILE A 240 -12.35 -16.56 -10.47
CA ILE A 240 -11.03 -16.04 -10.07
C ILE A 240 -10.22 -17.11 -9.31
N ILE A 241 -10.89 -17.85 -8.41
CA ILE A 241 -10.27 -18.91 -7.60
C ILE A 241 -9.84 -20.08 -8.50
N TRP A 242 -10.69 -20.44 -9.45
CA TRP A 242 -10.40 -21.50 -10.42
C TRP A 242 -9.30 -21.11 -11.41
N LEU A 243 -9.23 -19.84 -11.82
CA LEU A 243 -8.12 -19.31 -12.62
C LEU A 243 -6.81 -19.34 -11.86
N ALA A 244 -6.80 -18.91 -10.59
CA ALA A 244 -5.62 -19.02 -9.73
C ALA A 244 -5.11 -20.46 -9.63
N PHE A 245 -6.03 -21.41 -9.44
CA PHE A 245 -5.73 -22.84 -9.41
C PHE A 245 -5.21 -23.36 -10.76
N ALA A 246 -5.80 -22.94 -11.86
CA ALA A 246 -5.34 -23.31 -13.20
C ALA A 246 -3.92 -22.78 -13.48
N PHE A 247 -3.61 -21.54 -13.09
CA PHE A 247 -2.26 -20.99 -13.24
C PHE A 247 -1.21 -21.70 -12.38
N ASP A 248 -1.55 -22.03 -11.12
CA ASP A 248 -0.67 -22.83 -10.27
C ASP A 248 -0.35 -24.18 -10.92
N ARG A 249 -1.36 -24.88 -11.44
CA ARG A 249 -1.17 -26.16 -12.14
C ARG A 249 -0.39 -26.02 -13.44
N LEU A 250 -0.66 -25.00 -14.25
CA LEU A 250 0.09 -24.72 -15.47
C LEU A 250 1.57 -24.42 -15.18
N SER A 251 1.87 -23.74 -14.07
CA SER A 251 3.25 -23.42 -13.66
C SER A 251 4.10 -24.67 -13.39
N GLN A 252 3.45 -25.74 -12.94
CA GLN A 252 4.05 -27.01 -12.55
C GLN A 252 4.26 -27.98 -13.73
N LEU A 253 3.67 -27.70 -14.91
CA LEU A 253 3.79 -28.55 -16.08
C LEU A 253 5.03 -28.19 -16.92
N GLU A 254 5.61 -29.20 -17.58
CA GLU A 254 6.67 -29.05 -18.59
C GLU A 254 6.05 -29.17 -19.98
N PHE A 255 6.30 -28.19 -20.85
CA PHE A 255 5.76 -28.14 -22.20
C PHE A 255 6.89 -28.04 -23.23
N SER A 256 6.57 -28.36 -24.48
CA SER A 256 7.42 -27.99 -25.62
C SER A 256 7.11 -26.55 -26.07
N CYS A 257 8.11 -25.80 -26.53
CA CYS A 257 7.97 -24.37 -26.90
C CYS A 257 6.86 -24.09 -27.94
N SER A 258 6.57 -25.04 -28.82
CA SER A 258 5.47 -24.93 -29.80
C SER A 258 4.07 -25.16 -29.20
N GLU A 259 3.96 -26.01 -28.17
CA GLU A 259 2.72 -26.23 -27.44
C GLU A 259 2.42 -25.06 -26.51
N GLU A 260 3.44 -24.48 -25.89
CA GLU A 260 3.33 -23.30 -25.01
C GLU A 260 2.63 -22.12 -25.71
N SER A 261 3.07 -21.78 -26.91
CA SER A 261 2.51 -20.67 -27.70
C SER A 261 1.04 -20.92 -28.08
N SER A 262 0.72 -22.13 -28.56
CA SER A 262 -0.65 -22.49 -28.93
C SER A 262 -1.61 -22.51 -27.74
N ARG A 263 -1.15 -22.95 -26.56
CA ARG A 263 -1.96 -23.01 -25.33
C ARG A 263 -2.16 -21.65 -24.68
N SER A 264 -1.15 -20.80 -24.75
CA SER A 264 -1.25 -19.40 -24.30
C SER A 264 -2.30 -18.65 -25.10
N LEU A 265 -2.30 -18.83 -26.42
CA LEU A 265 -3.32 -18.25 -27.30
C LEU A 265 -4.73 -18.77 -27.00
N GLN A 266 -4.90 -20.06 -26.68
CA GLN A 266 -6.21 -20.62 -26.27
C GLN A 266 -6.69 -20.04 -24.94
N LEU A 267 -5.81 -19.90 -23.95
CA LEU A 267 -6.14 -19.29 -22.66
C LEU A 267 -6.51 -17.81 -22.84
N ILE A 268 -5.74 -17.08 -23.65
CA ILE A 268 -6.00 -15.69 -24.02
C ILE A 268 -7.37 -15.58 -24.70
N GLU A 269 -7.67 -16.47 -25.66
CA GLU A 269 -8.95 -16.52 -26.35
C GLU A 269 -10.12 -16.78 -25.37
N CYS A 270 -9.97 -17.69 -24.41
CA CYS A 270 -10.97 -17.91 -23.37
C CYS A 270 -11.14 -16.68 -22.46
N LEU A 271 -10.04 -16.06 -22.04
CA LEU A 271 -10.06 -14.86 -21.22
C LEU A 271 -10.67 -13.65 -21.97
N SER A 272 -10.58 -13.62 -23.30
CA SER A 272 -11.22 -12.62 -24.17
C SER A 272 -12.74 -12.63 -24.10
N LYS A 273 -13.30 -13.85 -23.97
CA LYS A 273 -14.74 -14.13 -24.01
C LYS A 273 -15.45 -13.88 -22.69
N LEU A 274 -14.68 -13.57 -21.64
CA LEU A 274 -15.22 -13.24 -20.33
C LEU A 274 -16.11 -12.01 -20.38
N ASP A 275 -17.01 -11.90 -19.38
CA ASP A 275 -17.70 -10.65 -19.12
C ASP A 275 -16.69 -9.59 -18.63
N ASP A 276 -16.85 -8.35 -19.07
CA ASP A 276 -15.95 -7.24 -18.74
C ASP A 276 -15.85 -6.99 -17.23
N THR A 277 -16.88 -7.34 -16.45
CA THR A 277 -16.87 -7.25 -14.98
C THR A 277 -15.91 -8.25 -14.32
N LEU A 278 -15.47 -9.29 -15.03
CA LEU A 278 -14.58 -10.35 -14.53
C LEU A 278 -13.17 -10.25 -15.10
N LYS A 279 -13.00 -9.66 -16.29
CA LYS A 279 -11.68 -9.37 -16.86
C LYS A 279 -10.83 -8.51 -15.93
N TYR A 280 -11.44 -7.52 -15.28
CA TYR A 280 -10.75 -6.63 -14.34
C TYR A 280 -10.26 -7.35 -13.07
N PRO A 281 -11.09 -8.09 -12.32
CA PRO A 281 -10.63 -8.90 -11.19
C PRO A 281 -9.56 -9.93 -11.57
N ILE A 282 -9.65 -10.51 -12.77
CA ILE A 282 -8.67 -11.49 -13.25
C ILE A 282 -7.35 -10.82 -13.58
N ALA A 283 -7.35 -9.66 -14.25
CA ALA A 283 -6.15 -8.86 -14.43
C ALA A 283 -5.55 -8.44 -13.08
N ALA A 284 -6.36 -7.95 -12.14
CA ALA A 284 -5.88 -7.60 -10.81
C ALA A 284 -5.24 -8.80 -10.08
N LEU A 285 -5.83 -9.99 -10.20
CA LEU A 285 -5.28 -11.22 -9.64
C LEU A 285 -3.97 -11.63 -10.32
N LEU A 286 -3.89 -11.60 -11.66
CA LEU A 286 -2.69 -11.95 -12.44
C LEU A 286 -1.48 -11.09 -12.06
N PHE A 287 -1.72 -9.87 -11.63
CA PHE A 287 -0.69 -8.89 -11.29
C PHE A 287 -0.59 -8.60 -9.78
N ASP A 288 -1.34 -9.32 -8.95
CA ASP A 288 -1.18 -9.28 -7.49
C ASP A 288 0.20 -9.83 -7.11
N SER A 289 0.87 -9.22 -6.14
CA SER A 289 2.24 -9.57 -5.74
C SER A 289 2.45 -11.05 -5.36
N TYR A 290 1.40 -11.75 -4.94
CA TYR A 290 1.44 -13.18 -4.62
C TYR A 290 1.35 -14.07 -5.87
N TYR A 291 0.50 -13.70 -6.81
CA TYR A 291 0.26 -14.49 -8.03
C TYR A 291 1.15 -14.06 -9.19
N PHE A 292 1.69 -12.84 -9.18
CA PHE A 292 2.58 -12.33 -10.22
C PHE A 292 3.86 -13.18 -10.36
N PRO A 293 4.51 -13.69 -9.30
CA PRO A 293 5.63 -14.63 -9.44
C PRO A 293 5.22 -15.99 -10.02
N LEU A 294 4.04 -16.51 -9.68
CA LEU A 294 3.49 -17.74 -10.26
C LEU A 294 3.19 -17.53 -11.75
N TRP A 295 2.54 -16.41 -12.06
CA TRP A 295 2.29 -15.96 -13.41
C TRP A 295 3.59 -15.69 -14.16
N GLN A 296 4.61 -15.14 -13.50
CA GLN A 296 5.93 -14.90 -14.09
C GLN A 296 6.62 -16.24 -14.39
N GLY A 297 6.52 -17.23 -13.51
CA GLY A 297 7.01 -18.60 -13.72
C GLY A 297 6.29 -19.30 -14.87
N VAL A 298 4.99 -19.06 -15.04
CA VAL A 298 4.24 -19.46 -16.23
C VAL A 298 4.69 -18.65 -17.45
N SER A 299 4.90 -17.34 -17.33
CA SER A 299 5.25 -16.42 -18.42
C SER A 299 6.67 -16.61 -18.95
N LEU A 300 7.58 -17.15 -18.13
CA LEU A 300 8.91 -17.58 -18.57
C LEU A 300 8.83 -18.84 -19.45
N LYS A 301 7.69 -19.55 -19.40
CA LYS A 301 7.31 -20.69 -20.23
C LYS A 301 6.23 -20.33 -21.27
N ILE A 302 5.85 -19.06 -21.38
CA ILE A 302 4.95 -18.55 -22.41
C ILE A 302 5.79 -17.63 -23.28
N ASP A 303 5.57 -17.63 -24.59
CA ASP A 303 6.21 -16.65 -25.47
C ASP A 303 5.94 -15.23 -24.95
N VAL A 304 6.99 -14.46 -24.67
CA VAL A 304 6.90 -13.12 -24.08
C VAL A 304 6.06 -12.17 -24.95
N GLY A 305 5.92 -12.47 -26.25
CA GLY A 305 5.00 -11.80 -27.16
C GLY A 305 3.51 -11.94 -26.79
N SER A 306 3.14 -12.96 -26.02
CA SER A 306 1.73 -13.30 -25.69
C SER A 306 1.15 -12.51 -24.51
N LEU A 307 1.96 -11.97 -23.59
CA LEU A 307 1.45 -11.16 -22.46
C LEU A 307 0.79 -9.84 -22.94
N PRO A 308 1.41 -9.08 -23.85
CA PRO A 308 0.73 -7.95 -24.49
C PRO A 308 -0.60 -8.39 -25.08
N VAL A 309 -0.64 -9.50 -25.83
CA VAL A 309 -1.87 -10.04 -26.43
C VAL A 309 -2.90 -10.33 -25.35
N LEU A 310 -2.52 -10.94 -24.23
CA LEU A 310 -3.41 -11.19 -23.11
C LEU A 310 -4.01 -9.90 -22.54
N ILE A 311 -3.19 -8.86 -22.35
CA ILE A 311 -3.66 -7.55 -21.85
C ILE A 311 -4.57 -6.91 -22.90
N PHE A 312 -4.18 -6.88 -24.16
CA PHE A 312 -5.00 -6.35 -25.26
C PHE A 312 -6.35 -7.06 -25.33
N THR A 313 -6.32 -8.38 -25.18
CA THR A 313 -7.48 -9.24 -25.23
C THR A 313 -8.39 -9.08 -24.00
N LEU A 314 -7.82 -9.03 -22.79
CA LEU A 314 -8.53 -8.81 -21.52
C LEU A 314 -9.15 -7.40 -21.45
N PHE A 315 -8.58 -6.42 -22.14
CA PHE A 315 -9.14 -5.06 -22.16
C PHE A 315 -9.90 -4.76 -23.46
N ASN A 316 -10.15 -5.78 -24.29
CA ASN A 316 -10.85 -5.67 -25.58
C ASN A 316 -10.30 -4.55 -26.48
N LEU A 317 -8.98 -4.39 -26.43
CA LEU A 317 -8.19 -3.44 -27.19
C LEU A 317 -7.93 -4.13 -28.53
N GLY A 318 -8.45 -3.57 -29.62
CA GLY A 318 -8.48 -4.21 -30.94
C GLY A 318 -7.10 -4.61 -31.51
N LYS A 319 -7.10 -5.18 -32.72
CA LYS A 319 -5.95 -5.71 -33.48
C LYS A 319 -4.85 -4.67 -33.82
N GLU A 320 -4.31 -3.96 -32.84
CA GLU A 320 -3.15 -3.10 -33.01
C GLU A 320 -1.87 -3.91 -32.85
N LYS A 321 -0.90 -3.61 -33.72
CA LYS A 321 0.19 -4.52 -34.09
C LYS A 321 1.11 -4.85 -32.92
N GLU A 322 1.28 -6.15 -32.68
CA GLU A 322 2.10 -6.78 -31.63
C GLU A 322 3.63 -6.63 -31.88
N GLU A 323 4.05 -6.50 -33.15
CA GLU A 323 5.43 -6.68 -33.62
C GLU A 323 6.51 -5.75 -33.00
N TRP A 324 6.14 -4.67 -32.32
CA TRP A 324 7.10 -3.72 -31.74
C TRP A 324 7.38 -4.00 -30.26
N VAL A 325 6.47 -4.66 -29.53
CA VAL A 325 6.67 -4.92 -28.09
C VAL A 325 7.85 -5.86 -27.88
N ASP A 326 8.07 -6.79 -28.80
CA ASP A 326 9.20 -7.72 -28.80
C ASP A 326 10.54 -7.06 -29.13
N LYS A 327 10.50 -5.86 -29.74
CA LYS A 327 11.70 -5.06 -30.03
C LYS A 327 12.15 -4.22 -28.84
N LEU A 328 11.31 -4.09 -27.81
CA LEU A 328 11.64 -3.32 -26.61
C LEU A 328 12.61 -4.08 -25.70
N GLN A 329 13.52 -3.34 -25.08
CA GLN A 329 14.31 -3.87 -23.97
C GLN A 329 13.39 -4.35 -22.82
N PRO A 330 13.73 -5.45 -22.11
CA PRO A 330 12.86 -6.02 -21.07
C PRO A 330 12.35 -5.02 -20.04
N LYS A 331 13.22 -4.10 -19.56
CA LYS A 331 12.84 -3.04 -18.60
C LYS A 331 11.78 -2.09 -19.16
N LYS A 332 11.93 -1.67 -20.41
CA LYS A 332 11.01 -0.77 -21.12
C LYS A 332 9.65 -1.44 -21.37
N ARG A 333 9.67 -2.70 -21.79
CA ARG A 333 8.47 -3.53 -21.96
C ARG A 333 7.69 -3.66 -20.65
N ASN A 334 8.36 -4.05 -19.56
CA ASN A 334 7.71 -4.16 -18.23
C ASN A 334 7.11 -2.83 -17.78
N PHE A 335 7.78 -1.71 -18.06
CA PHE A 335 7.26 -0.39 -17.73
C PHE A 335 5.98 -0.04 -18.50
N ILE A 336 5.93 -0.29 -19.81
CA ILE A 336 4.73 -0.08 -20.64
C ILE A 336 3.60 -1.00 -20.19
N LEU A 337 3.88 -2.29 -19.98
CA LEU A 337 2.87 -3.26 -19.50
C LEU A 337 2.28 -2.83 -18.15
N SER A 338 3.12 -2.36 -17.24
CA SER A 338 2.69 -1.77 -15.97
C SER A 338 1.79 -0.54 -16.19
N ALA A 339 2.09 0.33 -17.17
CA ALA A 339 1.25 1.47 -17.50
C ALA A 339 -0.12 1.06 -18.04
N LEU A 340 -0.15 0.10 -18.98
CA LEU A 340 -1.37 -0.46 -19.56
C LEU A 340 -2.25 -1.10 -18.49
N LEU A 341 -1.63 -1.85 -17.57
CA LEU A 341 -2.33 -2.45 -16.45
C LEU A 341 -2.93 -1.39 -15.55
N GLN A 342 -2.16 -0.37 -15.14
CA GLN A 342 -2.68 0.71 -14.30
C GLN A 342 -3.82 1.46 -14.98
N LEU A 343 -3.75 1.67 -16.29
CA LEU A 343 -4.83 2.27 -17.07
C LEU A 343 -6.08 1.38 -17.06
N GLY A 344 -5.92 0.08 -17.34
CA GLY A 344 -7.00 -0.89 -17.30
C GLY A 344 -7.66 -0.97 -15.92
N LEU A 345 -6.83 -0.97 -14.86
CA LEU A 345 -7.24 -1.01 -13.46
C LEU A 345 -7.73 0.34 -12.92
N SER A 346 -7.63 1.43 -13.66
CA SER A 346 -8.02 2.74 -13.15
C SER A 346 -9.54 2.84 -12.99
N MET A 347 -10.00 3.15 -11.77
CA MET A 347 -11.40 3.52 -11.50
C MET A 347 -11.67 5.01 -11.77
N LEU A 348 -10.62 5.79 -12.03
CA LEU A 348 -10.71 7.24 -12.28
C LEU A 348 -11.19 7.57 -13.69
N LEU A 349 -11.08 6.59 -14.60
CA LEU A 349 -11.32 6.76 -16.02
C LEU A 349 -12.52 5.93 -16.44
N ASN A 350 -13.43 6.56 -17.18
CA ASN A 350 -14.50 5.83 -17.84
C ASN A 350 -13.97 5.06 -19.07
N GLY A 351 -14.79 4.17 -19.63
CA GLY A 351 -14.38 3.33 -20.77
C GLY A 351 -13.94 4.13 -22.01
N GLU A 352 -14.50 5.32 -22.24
CA GLU A 352 -14.12 6.16 -23.37
C GLU A 352 -12.74 6.80 -23.17
N GLN A 353 -12.49 7.36 -21.98
CA GLN A 353 -11.19 7.93 -21.63
C GLN A 353 -10.08 6.86 -21.64
N LYS A 354 -10.38 5.65 -21.17
CA LYS A 354 -9.44 4.51 -21.26
C LYS A 354 -9.08 4.24 -22.71
N ARG A 355 -10.08 4.10 -23.60
CA ARG A 355 -9.85 3.90 -25.04
C ARG A 355 -9.03 5.03 -25.66
N ALA A 356 -9.30 6.27 -25.29
CA ALA A 356 -8.54 7.44 -25.77
C ALA A 356 -7.07 7.40 -25.31
N ALA A 357 -6.83 7.10 -24.02
CA ALA A 357 -5.48 6.99 -23.47
C ALA A 357 -4.69 5.82 -24.08
N PHE A 358 -5.34 4.67 -24.31
CA PHE A 358 -4.74 3.56 -25.04
C PHE A 358 -4.34 3.99 -26.46
N ARG A 359 -5.27 4.60 -27.23
CA ARG A 359 -4.96 5.10 -28.58
C ARG A 359 -3.79 6.07 -28.57
N LEU A 360 -3.73 7.03 -27.65
CA LEU A 360 -2.62 7.98 -27.56
C LEU A 360 -1.27 7.30 -27.28
N LEU A 361 -1.28 6.26 -26.45
CA LEU A 361 -0.08 5.47 -26.17
C LEU A 361 0.42 4.73 -27.42
N PHE A 362 -0.48 4.23 -28.26
CA PHE A 362 -0.14 3.38 -29.42
C PHE A 362 -0.10 4.09 -30.78
N LEU A 363 -0.65 5.30 -30.90
CA LEU A 363 -0.52 6.16 -32.09
C LEU A 363 0.82 6.90 -32.18
N SER A 364 1.73 6.65 -31.22
CA SER A 364 3.06 7.26 -31.21
C SER A 364 3.94 6.70 -32.34
N SER A 365 4.75 7.57 -32.93
CA SER A 365 5.52 7.27 -34.15
C SER A 365 6.85 6.56 -33.86
N SER A 366 7.34 6.63 -32.62
CA SER A 366 8.60 6.04 -32.18
C SER A 366 8.50 5.35 -30.81
N GLU A 367 9.43 4.42 -30.54
CA GLU A 367 9.56 3.75 -29.23
C GLU A 367 9.72 4.75 -28.08
N GLN A 368 10.54 5.80 -28.28
CA GLN A 368 10.80 6.81 -27.27
C GLN A 368 9.53 7.60 -26.93
N GLU A 369 8.70 7.92 -27.92
CA GLU A 369 7.41 8.57 -27.70
C GLU A 369 6.44 7.67 -26.93
N ILE A 370 6.33 6.38 -27.28
CA ILE A 370 5.47 5.43 -26.55
C ILE A 370 5.85 5.40 -25.07
N LEU A 371 7.15 5.30 -24.78
CA LEU A 371 7.63 5.27 -23.41
C LEU A 371 7.35 6.57 -22.65
N ALA A 372 7.54 7.71 -23.33
CA ALA A 372 7.21 9.01 -22.80
C ALA A 372 5.70 9.13 -22.49
N GLN A 373 4.82 8.68 -23.39
CA GLN A 373 3.38 8.63 -23.15
C GLN A 373 3.02 7.67 -22.00
N ALA A 374 3.66 6.49 -21.92
CA ALA A 374 3.44 5.53 -20.84
C ALA A 374 3.79 6.15 -19.48
N ALA A 375 4.90 6.88 -19.40
CA ALA A 375 5.33 7.55 -18.18
C ALA A 375 4.39 8.71 -17.81
N ALA A 376 4.01 9.54 -18.78
CA ALA A 376 3.03 10.61 -18.57
C ALA A 376 1.71 10.05 -18.02
N LEU A 377 1.22 8.98 -18.63
CA LEU A 377 -0.01 8.30 -18.22
C LEU A 377 0.10 7.70 -16.81
N LYS A 378 1.20 7.01 -16.49
CA LYS A 378 1.46 6.51 -15.13
C LYS A 378 1.49 7.65 -14.12
N GLY A 379 2.15 8.75 -14.44
CA GLY A 379 2.18 9.94 -13.58
C GLY A 379 0.78 10.54 -13.38
N LEU A 380 0.00 10.65 -14.45
CA LEU A 380 -1.38 11.11 -14.40
C LEU A 380 -2.26 10.25 -13.50
N LEU A 381 -2.14 8.92 -13.62
CA LEU A 381 -2.89 7.97 -12.79
C LEU A 381 -2.48 8.04 -11.31
N ALA A 382 -1.21 8.38 -11.03
CA ALA A 382 -0.73 8.56 -9.66
C ALA A 382 -1.37 9.76 -8.95
N PHE A 383 -1.80 10.80 -9.68
CA PHE A 383 -2.47 11.97 -9.08
C PHE A 383 -3.83 11.66 -8.46
N ARG A 384 -4.45 10.53 -8.81
CA ARG A 384 -5.79 10.13 -8.33
C ARG A 384 -6.87 11.19 -8.54
N ASP A 385 -6.68 12.09 -9.50
CA ASP A 385 -7.61 13.16 -9.84
C ASP A 385 -8.17 12.92 -11.24
N SER A 386 -9.48 12.65 -11.34
CA SER A 386 -10.14 12.44 -12.63
C SER A 386 -10.07 13.68 -13.52
N ARG A 387 -9.96 14.88 -12.95
CA ARG A 387 -9.87 16.15 -13.69
C ARG A 387 -8.58 16.28 -14.49
N ALA A 388 -7.54 15.53 -14.13
CA ALA A 388 -6.29 15.48 -14.89
C ALA A 388 -6.49 14.87 -16.30
N PHE A 389 -7.64 14.24 -16.53
CA PHE A 389 -8.03 13.59 -17.77
C PHE A 389 -9.23 14.30 -18.45
N ASP A 390 -9.59 15.50 -17.98
CA ASP A 390 -10.63 16.31 -18.60
C ASP A 390 -10.22 16.71 -20.02
N GLY A 391 -11.14 16.52 -20.96
CA GLY A 391 -10.89 16.76 -22.39
C GLY A 391 -10.21 15.59 -23.11
N LEU A 392 -9.95 14.46 -22.43
CA LEU A 392 -9.52 13.24 -23.11
C LEU A 392 -10.70 12.53 -23.79
N THR A 393 -11.27 13.10 -24.85
CA THR A 393 -12.32 12.47 -25.66
C THR A 393 -12.06 12.56 -27.17
N THR A 394 -12.51 11.51 -27.87
CA THR A 394 -12.54 11.18 -29.32
C THR A 394 -11.44 11.60 -30.31
N HIS A 395 -10.70 12.71 -30.17
CA HIS A 395 -9.65 13.12 -31.12
C HIS A 395 -8.55 13.95 -30.48
N LEU A 396 -7.33 13.40 -30.38
CA LEU A 396 -6.25 14.08 -29.65
C LEU A 396 -4.91 14.02 -30.38
N PRO A 397 -4.20 15.17 -30.49
CA PRO A 397 -2.82 15.22 -30.99
C PRO A 397 -1.85 14.46 -30.09
N ALA A 398 -0.77 13.93 -30.69
CA ALA A 398 0.40 13.49 -29.96
C ALA A 398 0.92 14.62 -29.05
N GLY A 399 1.21 14.31 -27.78
CA GLY A 399 1.67 15.27 -26.77
C GLY A 399 0.63 15.69 -25.74
N GLN A 400 -0.65 15.32 -25.89
CA GLN A 400 -1.67 15.67 -24.90
C GLN A 400 -1.43 15.08 -23.51
N LEU A 401 -1.07 13.80 -23.38
CA LEU A 401 -0.82 13.22 -22.04
C LEU A 401 0.38 13.88 -21.36
N GLN A 402 1.42 14.23 -22.12
CA GLN A 402 2.57 14.93 -21.57
C GLN A 402 2.18 16.33 -21.09
N ALA A 403 1.41 17.08 -21.88
CA ALA A 403 0.91 18.40 -21.50
C ALA A 403 -0.03 18.33 -20.28
N GLN A 404 -0.95 17.37 -20.27
CA GLN A 404 -1.84 17.13 -19.12
C GLN A 404 -1.06 16.69 -17.89
N PHE A 405 -0.05 15.84 -18.06
CA PHE A 405 0.85 15.44 -16.99
C PHE A 405 1.57 16.65 -16.42
N LEU A 406 2.17 17.51 -17.25
CA LEU A 406 2.84 18.73 -16.80
C LEU A 406 1.87 19.70 -16.11
N LYS A 407 0.60 19.76 -16.55
CA LYS A 407 -0.45 20.55 -15.91
C LYS A 407 -0.87 19.97 -14.56
N ALA A 408 -1.08 18.65 -14.46
CA ALA A 408 -1.41 17.97 -13.22
C ALA A 408 -0.24 18.07 -12.23
N LEU A 409 0.98 17.89 -12.75
CA LEU A 409 2.21 18.16 -12.03
C LEU A 409 2.16 19.62 -11.56
N GLN A 410 1.94 20.64 -12.39
CA GLN A 410 1.80 22.04 -11.90
C GLN A 410 0.82 22.20 -10.75
N HIS A 411 -0.34 21.54 -10.81
CA HIS A 411 -1.34 21.59 -9.75
C HIS A 411 -0.86 21.01 -8.42
N VAL A 412 -0.05 19.94 -8.46
CA VAL A 412 0.47 19.26 -7.27
C VAL A 412 1.86 19.76 -6.85
N SER A 413 2.65 20.26 -7.79
CA SER A 413 4.11 20.28 -7.74
C SER A 413 4.73 21.65 -7.52
N LEU A 414 3.97 22.65 -7.08
CA LEU A 414 4.59 23.88 -6.56
C LEU A 414 5.27 24.74 -7.62
N LEU A 415 5.30 24.33 -8.88
CA LEU A 415 5.99 25.00 -9.98
C LEU A 415 5.04 25.98 -10.66
N ALA A 416 5.42 27.26 -10.68
CA ALA A 416 4.69 28.27 -11.44
C ALA A 416 4.84 28.00 -12.95
N PRO A 417 3.86 28.35 -13.80
CA PRO A 417 3.89 28.07 -15.25
C PRO A 417 5.19 28.49 -15.95
N ALA A 418 5.76 29.65 -15.58
CA ALA A 418 7.01 30.16 -16.12
C ALA A 418 8.27 29.35 -15.73
N GLN A 419 8.15 28.40 -14.80
CA GLN A 419 9.24 27.60 -14.25
C GLN A 419 9.26 26.15 -14.76
N LEU A 420 8.25 25.73 -15.52
CA LEU A 420 8.24 24.46 -16.25
C LEU A 420 8.70 24.62 -17.70
N SER A 421 9.69 25.46 -17.94
CA SER A 421 10.41 25.44 -19.21
C SER A 421 11.32 24.20 -19.35
N PHE A 422 11.14 23.16 -18.52
CA PHE A 422 11.90 21.94 -18.63
C PHE A 422 11.18 20.98 -19.56
N ASP A 423 11.96 20.31 -20.39
CA ASP A 423 11.48 19.32 -21.34
C ASP A 423 10.89 18.11 -20.58
N PHE A 424 9.68 17.68 -20.96
CA PHE A 424 9.10 16.44 -20.46
C PHE A 424 10.07 15.26 -20.66
N LEU A 425 10.84 15.28 -21.76
CA LEU A 425 11.88 14.27 -22.03
C LEU A 425 12.93 14.22 -20.93
N TYR A 426 13.33 15.36 -20.35
CA TYR A 426 14.32 15.38 -19.27
C TYR A 426 13.75 14.84 -17.95
N TYR A 427 12.49 15.17 -17.65
CA TYR A 427 11.79 14.53 -16.53
C TYR A 427 11.70 13.01 -16.74
N TYR A 428 11.32 12.60 -17.95
CA TYR A 428 11.21 11.21 -18.34
C TYR A 428 12.55 10.49 -18.18
N GLU A 429 13.64 11.00 -18.75
CA GLU A 429 14.98 10.38 -18.67
C GLU A 429 15.43 10.14 -17.24
N ILE A 430 15.22 11.11 -16.35
CA ILE A 430 15.64 10.99 -14.95
C ILE A 430 14.67 10.08 -14.18
N PHE A 431 13.40 10.45 -14.09
CA PHE A 431 12.47 9.83 -13.13
C PHE A 431 11.82 8.55 -13.68
N SER A 432 11.72 8.36 -14.99
CA SER A 432 11.20 7.07 -15.52
C SER A 432 12.19 5.92 -15.36
N SER A 433 13.48 6.24 -15.20
CA SER A 433 14.53 5.26 -15.01
C SER A 433 14.54 4.64 -13.61
N TRP A 434 13.90 5.33 -12.66
CA TRP A 434 13.73 4.91 -11.28
C TRP A 434 13.00 3.55 -11.22
N ARG A 435 13.37 2.72 -10.25
CA ARG A 435 12.63 1.55 -9.77
C ARG A 435 11.19 1.90 -9.43
N ASN A 436 10.95 3.09 -8.87
CA ASN A 436 9.60 3.63 -8.69
C ASN A 436 9.42 5.04 -9.31
N PRO A 437 9.00 5.11 -10.59
CA PRO A 437 8.84 6.39 -11.30
C PRO A 437 7.78 7.33 -10.76
N GLN A 438 6.82 6.82 -9.97
CA GLN A 438 5.77 7.64 -9.38
C GLN A 438 6.12 8.14 -7.98
N ALA A 439 7.25 7.70 -7.41
CA ALA A 439 7.57 7.92 -6.00
C ALA A 439 7.54 9.40 -5.60
N LEU A 440 8.12 10.26 -6.44
CA LEU A 440 8.18 11.69 -6.16
C LEU A 440 6.79 12.36 -6.23
N ILE A 441 5.94 11.89 -7.14
CA ILE A 441 4.56 12.39 -7.27
C ILE A 441 3.75 12.00 -6.05
N HIS A 442 3.78 10.72 -5.66
CA HIS A 442 3.10 10.23 -4.46
C HIS A 442 3.56 10.99 -3.23
N TYR A 443 4.87 11.17 -3.07
CA TYR A 443 5.41 11.93 -1.94
C TYR A 443 4.93 13.39 -1.93
N ALA A 444 4.89 14.05 -3.09
CA ALA A 444 4.38 15.42 -3.19
C ALA A 444 2.88 15.52 -2.85
N ILE A 445 2.07 14.54 -3.28
CA ILE A 445 0.63 14.47 -2.96
C ILE A 445 0.44 14.33 -1.46
N GLU A 446 1.15 13.40 -0.82
CA GLU A 446 1.06 13.20 0.63
C GLU A 446 1.45 14.45 1.40
N LEU A 447 2.57 15.10 1.04
CA LEU A 447 2.99 16.34 1.68
C LEU A 447 2.02 17.52 1.47
N ASN A 448 1.20 17.49 0.41
CA ASN A 448 0.16 18.49 0.20
C ASN A 448 -1.03 18.34 1.17
N ASN A 449 -1.16 17.17 1.80
CA ASN A 449 -2.18 16.87 2.80
C ASN A 449 -1.76 17.27 4.24
N LEU A 450 -0.55 17.81 4.43
CA LEU A 450 -0.09 18.32 5.74
C LEU A 450 -1.11 19.29 6.36
N SER A 451 -1.40 19.08 7.63
CA SER A 451 -2.46 19.80 8.36
C SER A 451 -2.11 21.27 8.57
N LYS A 452 -0.85 21.55 8.93
CA LYS A 452 -0.32 22.90 9.14
C LYS A 452 0.07 23.53 7.81
N LYS A 453 -0.52 24.69 7.52
CA LYS A 453 -0.29 25.41 6.25
C LYS A 453 1.17 25.86 6.12
N GLU A 454 1.78 26.29 7.22
CA GLU A 454 3.16 26.77 7.28
C GLU A 454 4.15 25.64 6.95
N ASP A 455 4.02 24.51 7.65
CA ASP A 455 4.80 23.28 7.39
C ASP A 455 4.64 22.86 5.93
N ARG A 456 3.39 22.78 5.43
CA ARG A 456 3.10 22.42 4.04
C ARG A 456 3.80 23.33 3.04
N VAL A 457 3.69 24.65 3.19
CA VAL A 457 4.31 25.62 2.29
C VAL A 457 5.84 25.48 2.32
N GLN A 458 6.43 25.33 3.51
CA GLN A 458 7.88 25.23 3.67
C GLN A 458 8.44 23.93 3.09
N VAL A 459 7.86 22.78 3.45
CA VAL A 459 8.29 21.45 3.02
C VAL A 459 8.16 21.31 1.51
N LEU A 460 7.00 21.70 0.98
CA LEU A 460 6.79 21.61 -0.45
C LEU A 460 7.69 22.60 -1.22
N ARG A 461 7.94 23.82 -0.73
CA ARG A 461 8.95 24.72 -1.36
C ARG A 461 10.31 24.03 -1.49
N LEU A 462 10.74 23.29 -0.48
CA LEU A 462 12.02 22.60 -0.51
C LEU A 462 12.00 21.34 -1.39
N LEU A 463 10.88 20.61 -1.44
CA LEU A 463 10.68 19.52 -2.40
C LEU A 463 10.75 20.02 -3.86
N LYS A 464 10.18 21.21 -4.13
CA LYS A 464 10.29 21.89 -5.42
C LYS A 464 11.74 22.24 -5.76
N GLU A 465 12.51 22.72 -4.78
CA GLU A 465 13.93 23.01 -4.98
C GLU A 465 14.71 21.72 -5.27
N PHE A 466 14.48 20.64 -4.52
CA PHE A 466 15.04 19.31 -4.79
C PHE A 466 14.75 18.90 -6.23
N PHE A 467 13.48 18.92 -6.65
CA PHE A 467 13.08 18.57 -8.01
C PHE A 467 13.81 19.38 -9.08
N LYS A 468 13.91 20.71 -8.90
CA LYS A 468 14.65 21.58 -9.83
C LYS A 468 16.14 21.30 -9.84
N ASP A 469 16.73 21.00 -8.69
CA ASP A 469 18.16 20.70 -8.58
C ASP A 469 18.49 19.34 -9.20
N THR A 470 17.61 18.35 -9.06
CA THR A 470 17.65 17.07 -9.78
C THR A 470 17.58 17.30 -11.29
N LEU A 471 16.57 18.04 -11.77
CA LEU A 471 16.40 18.37 -13.18
C LEU A 471 17.51 19.27 -13.77
N ARG A 472 18.45 19.75 -12.96
CA ARG A 472 19.58 20.57 -13.45
C ARG A 472 20.92 19.88 -13.24
N GLY A 473 20.93 18.63 -12.74
CA GLY A 473 22.15 17.93 -12.36
C GLY A 473 22.91 18.60 -11.19
N ARG A 474 22.23 19.42 -10.39
CA ARG A 474 22.83 20.17 -9.25
C ARG A 474 22.53 19.55 -7.90
N PHE A 475 21.76 18.46 -7.85
CA PHE A 475 21.34 17.79 -6.62
C PHE A 475 22.53 17.54 -5.67
N HIS A 476 23.54 16.79 -6.13
CA HIS A 476 24.68 16.42 -5.31
C HIS A 476 25.47 17.66 -4.86
N THR A 477 25.72 18.62 -5.75
CA THR A 477 26.39 19.88 -5.37
C THR A 477 25.63 20.64 -4.29
N LYS A 478 24.29 20.70 -4.38
CA LYS A 478 23.43 21.42 -3.44
C LYS A 478 23.27 20.70 -2.10
N ARG A 479 23.32 19.37 -2.08
CA ARG A 479 23.28 18.55 -0.87
C ARG A 479 24.47 18.84 0.06
N TYR A 480 25.65 19.07 -0.51
CA TYR A 480 26.90 19.35 0.23
C TYR A 480 27.28 20.84 0.29
N ASP A 481 26.34 21.74 -0.03
CA ASP A 481 26.55 23.19 -0.02
C ASP A 481 26.57 23.72 1.43
N THR A 482 27.75 24.12 1.92
CA THR A 482 27.93 24.64 3.28
C THR A 482 27.19 25.95 3.53
N THR A 483 26.74 26.66 2.50
CA THR A 483 25.91 27.85 2.68
C THR A 483 24.46 27.49 3.06
N LEU A 484 24.02 26.26 2.78
CA LEU A 484 22.67 25.78 3.02
C LEU A 484 22.53 24.90 4.27
N SER A 485 23.64 24.39 4.82
CA SER A 485 23.66 23.55 6.03
C SER A 485 24.61 24.14 7.07
N PRO A 486 24.09 24.74 8.16
CA PRO A 486 24.91 25.25 9.26
C PRO A 486 25.83 24.18 9.86
N HIS A 487 25.37 22.93 9.89
CA HIS A 487 26.12 21.79 10.39
C HIS A 487 27.32 21.45 9.52
N LEU A 488 27.11 21.25 8.21
CA LEU A 488 28.22 21.00 7.28
C LEU A 488 29.19 22.18 7.21
N ARG A 489 28.69 23.41 7.36
CA ARG A 489 29.54 24.60 7.46
C ARG A 489 30.50 24.53 8.64
N LYS A 490 30.01 24.19 9.83
CA LYS A 490 30.85 24.04 11.03
C LYS A 490 31.91 22.95 10.80
N ILE A 491 31.49 21.77 10.36
CA ILE A 491 32.40 20.63 10.20
C ILE A 491 33.44 20.88 9.11
N PHE A 492 33.04 21.27 7.90
CA PHE A 492 34.00 21.43 6.79
C PHE A 492 34.84 22.71 6.89
N TYR A 493 34.44 23.70 7.69
CA TYR A 493 35.32 24.81 8.03
C TYR A 493 36.42 24.36 8.99
N SER A 494 36.07 23.60 10.03
CA SER A 494 37.03 23.08 11.02
C SER A 494 37.89 21.94 10.49
N PHE A 495 37.35 21.12 9.57
CA PHE A 495 38.01 19.93 9.01
C PHE A 495 37.87 19.92 7.46
N PRO A 496 38.56 20.80 6.72
CA PRO A 496 38.37 20.95 5.28
C PRO A 496 38.66 19.67 4.47
N ALA A 497 39.64 18.87 4.90
CA ALA A 497 40.00 17.60 4.25
C ALA A 497 38.84 16.59 4.26
N LEU A 498 37.98 16.64 5.28
CA LEU A 498 36.84 15.73 5.43
C LEU A 498 35.78 15.94 4.34
N LYS A 499 35.70 17.14 3.74
CA LYS A 499 34.64 17.48 2.79
C LYS A 499 34.60 16.56 1.58
N GLU A 500 35.74 16.33 0.94
CA GLU A 500 35.79 15.52 -0.28
C GLU A 500 35.73 14.02 0.05
N SER A 501 36.41 13.57 1.11
CA SER A 501 36.34 12.18 1.58
C SER A 501 34.94 11.77 2.06
N TRP A 502 34.18 12.70 2.66
CA TRP A 502 32.80 12.45 3.06
C TRP A 502 31.88 12.33 1.85
N LYS A 503 32.03 13.20 0.83
CA LYS A 503 31.19 13.14 -0.39
C LYS A 503 31.36 11.84 -1.15
N GLU A 504 32.57 11.29 -1.20
CA GLU A 504 32.86 10.06 -1.92
C GLU A 504 32.06 8.86 -1.37
N ASN A 505 31.43 8.08 -2.25
CA ASN A 505 30.75 6.81 -1.90
C ASN A 505 31.76 5.67 -2.06
N SER A 506 32.63 5.52 -1.07
CA SER A 506 33.83 4.68 -1.14
C SER A 506 33.60 3.25 -0.64
N VAL A 507 32.40 2.96 -0.11
CA VAL A 507 32.08 1.67 0.50
C VAL A 507 31.12 0.90 -0.41
N GLN A 508 31.61 -0.18 -1.00
CA GLN A 508 30.81 -1.13 -1.77
C GLN A 508 31.46 -2.52 -1.69
N PHE A 509 30.73 -3.50 -1.16
CA PHE A 509 31.24 -4.86 -0.97
C PHE A 509 30.20 -5.91 -1.38
N PRO A 510 30.59 -6.97 -2.10
CA PRO A 510 29.74 -8.15 -2.21
C PRO A 510 29.62 -8.80 -0.84
N LEU A 511 28.42 -9.27 -0.49
CA LEU A 511 28.26 -10.15 0.64
C LEU A 511 28.82 -11.52 0.26
N SER A 512 29.94 -11.87 0.91
CA SER A 512 30.60 -13.18 0.80
C SER A 512 30.88 -13.76 2.19
N ASP A 513 31.16 -15.06 2.25
CA ASP A 513 31.56 -15.73 3.49
C ASP A 513 32.83 -15.09 4.09
N SER A 514 33.77 -14.67 3.23
CA SER A 514 34.99 -13.96 3.65
C SER A 514 34.69 -12.56 4.21
N PHE A 515 33.67 -11.87 3.69
CA PHE A 515 33.29 -10.57 4.19
C PHE A 515 32.61 -10.68 5.55
N LEU A 516 31.76 -11.68 5.79
CA LEU A 516 31.09 -11.85 7.08
C LEU A 516 31.82 -12.76 8.06
N GLU A 517 32.91 -13.41 7.66
CA GLU A 517 33.65 -14.41 8.44
C GLU A 517 32.73 -15.54 8.95
N LYS A 518 31.68 -15.84 8.19
CA LYS A 518 30.61 -16.80 8.50
C LYS A 518 29.96 -17.28 7.20
N SER A 519 29.46 -18.52 7.19
CA SER A 519 28.66 -19.06 6.09
C SER A 519 27.42 -18.20 5.86
N LEU A 520 27.26 -17.71 4.63
CA LEU A 520 26.06 -16.99 4.22
C LEU A 520 24.85 -17.91 4.18
N THR A 521 23.69 -17.34 4.48
CA THR A 521 22.42 -17.99 4.15
C THR A 521 22.12 -17.78 2.67
N ASP A 522 21.41 -18.74 2.05
CA ASP A 522 20.97 -18.64 0.65
C ASP A 522 20.18 -17.35 0.37
N THR A 523 19.48 -16.82 1.37
CA THR A 523 18.73 -15.56 1.27
C THR A 523 19.63 -14.33 1.10
N VAL A 524 20.84 -14.35 1.65
CA VAL A 524 21.80 -13.23 1.60
C VAL A 524 22.81 -13.41 0.46
N ALA A 525 22.96 -14.63 -0.06
CA ALA A 525 23.85 -14.92 -1.18
C ALA A 525 23.54 -14.03 -2.41
N GLY A 526 24.59 -13.42 -2.97
CA GLY A 526 24.48 -12.52 -4.12
C GLY A 526 24.01 -11.09 -3.81
N CYS A 527 23.81 -10.75 -2.54
CA CYS A 527 23.55 -9.37 -2.14
C CYS A 527 24.84 -8.54 -2.08
N TRP A 528 24.70 -7.22 -2.08
CA TRP A 528 25.82 -6.27 -1.92
C TRP A 528 25.48 -5.22 -0.88
N VAL A 529 26.46 -4.80 -0.09
CA VAL A 529 26.35 -3.67 0.84
C VAL A 529 27.06 -2.46 0.23
N GLU A 530 26.41 -1.30 0.24
CA GLU A 530 26.98 -0.07 -0.31
C GLU A 530 26.56 1.19 0.44
N GLU A 531 27.45 2.17 0.45
CA GLU A 531 27.19 3.57 0.79
C GLU A 531 26.65 4.29 -0.45
N THR A 532 25.51 4.95 -0.34
CA THR A 532 24.87 5.68 -1.45
C THR A 532 24.26 6.98 -0.98
N ASP A 533 24.29 7.96 -1.87
CA ASP A 533 23.53 9.20 -1.79
C ASP A 533 22.72 9.44 -3.09
N ALA A 534 22.46 8.36 -3.84
CA ALA A 534 21.62 8.42 -5.02
C ALA A 534 20.21 8.89 -4.64
N MET A 535 19.66 9.83 -5.43
CA MET A 535 18.36 10.46 -5.16
C MET A 535 17.24 9.46 -4.96
N GLU A 536 17.19 8.44 -5.82
CA GLU A 536 16.19 7.39 -5.73
C GLU A 536 16.35 6.56 -4.45
N ASP A 537 17.57 6.12 -4.13
CA ASP A 537 17.83 5.30 -2.95
C ASP A 537 17.43 6.06 -1.68
N LEU A 538 17.74 7.35 -1.59
CA LEU A 538 17.38 8.20 -0.47
C LEU A 538 15.88 8.45 -0.33
N LEU A 539 15.15 8.55 -1.46
CA LEU A 539 13.69 8.71 -1.42
C LEU A 539 12.99 7.40 -1.04
N LEU A 540 13.52 6.26 -1.51
CA LEU A 540 12.90 4.95 -1.37
C LEU A 540 13.40 4.16 -0.15
N CYS A 541 14.45 4.61 0.56
CA CYS A 541 15.09 3.83 1.63
C CYS A 541 14.15 3.45 2.79
N THR A 542 13.07 4.19 2.98
CA THR A 542 12.08 3.91 4.03
C THR A 542 10.82 3.24 3.46
N THR A 543 10.70 3.17 2.13
CA THR A 543 9.57 2.56 1.42
C THR A 543 9.87 1.13 0.98
N GLU A 544 11.09 0.86 0.51
CA GLU A 544 11.52 -0.48 0.08
C GLU A 544 11.87 -1.40 1.26
N VAL A 545 12.29 -0.80 2.38
CA VAL A 545 12.67 -1.52 3.61
C VAL A 545 11.60 -1.33 4.67
N SER A 546 10.98 -2.43 5.09
CA SER A 546 9.92 -2.41 6.10
C SER A 546 10.44 -2.05 7.49
N GLY A 547 9.52 -1.59 8.35
CA GLY A 547 9.79 -1.29 9.76
C GLY A 547 10.06 0.19 10.06
N SER A 548 10.25 1.02 9.04
CA SER A 548 10.33 2.47 9.21
C SER A 548 8.94 3.09 9.38
N CYS A 549 8.81 4.08 10.27
CA CYS A 549 7.63 4.96 10.35
C CYS A 549 7.52 5.90 9.12
N LEU A 550 8.65 6.19 8.48
CA LEU A 550 8.72 6.99 7.27
C LEU A 550 8.43 6.12 6.03
N SER A 551 7.62 6.61 5.11
CA SER A 551 7.36 5.95 3.82
C SER A 551 6.74 6.97 2.87
N ILE A 552 7.06 6.98 1.58
CA ILE A 552 6.42 7.94 0.65
C ILE A 552 4.89 7.79 0.54
N TYR A 553 4.34 6.68 1.05
CA TYR A 553 2.91 6.36 1.12
C TYR A 553 2.35 6.44 2.56
N GLY A 554 3.18 6.74 3.54
CA GLY A 554 2.80 6.79 4.96
C GLY A 554 2.08 8.08 5.35
N ASN A 555 1.96 8.30 6.66
CA ASN A 555 1.39 9.55 7.20
C ASN A 555 2.27 10.76 6.84
N CYS A 556 1.66 11.75 6.17
CA CYS A 556 2.36 12.98 5.75
C CYS A 556 3.04 13.74 6.90
N GLU A 557 2.51 13.70 8.11
CA GLU A 557 3.09 14.37 9.28
C GLU A 557 4.43 13.76 9.69
N ASP A 558 4.61 12.45 9.54
CA ASP A 558 5.88 11.77 9.81
C ASP A 558 6.83 11.94 8.62
N ASN A 559 6.28 11.80 7.41
CA ASN A 559 7.05 11.76 6.17
C ASN A 559 7.69 13.09 5.77
N LYS A 560 7.28 14.23 6.34
CA LYS A 560 7.94 15.51 6.07
C LYS A 560 9.43 15.50 6.48
N ALA A 561 9.79 14.64 7.44
CA ALA A 561 11.18 14.46 7.89
C ALA A 561 12.05 13.67 6.90
N LEU A 562 11.48 12.86 6.00
CA LEU A 562 12.21 12.14 4.94
C LEU A 562 12.99 13.11 4.03
N LEU A 563 12.52 14.35 3.90
CA LEU A 563 13.18 15.39 3.12
C LEU A 563 14.59 15.73 3.63
N ALA A 564 14.88 15.51 4.92
CA ALA A 564 16.25 15.65 5.45
C ALA A 564 17.22 14.64 4.83
N TYR A 565 16.77 13.42 4.55
CA TYR A 565 17.60 12.42 3.88
C TYR A 565 17.89 12.79 2.44
N LEU A 566 17.03 13.57 1.78
CA LEU A 566 17.25 14.06 0.41
C LEU A 566 18.09 15.33 0.37
N LEU A 567 17.90 16.24 1.31
CA LEU A 567 18.46 17.59 1.21
C LEU A 567 19.76 17.80 1.97
N ASP A 568 19.98 17.05 3.06
CA ASP A 568 21.10 17.30 3.95
C ASP A 568 22.26 16.32 3.69
N GLY A 569 23.37 16.84 3.20
CA GLY A 569 24.57 16.06 2.92
C GLY A 569 25.25 15.48 4.14
N LYS A 570 24.87 15.86 5.36
CA LYS A 570 25.38 15.18 6.57
C LYS A 570 24.84 13.75 6.71
N ASN A 571 23.75 13.43 6.01
CA ASN A 571 23.14 12.10 6.01
C ASN A 571 23.63 11.32 4.79
N LYS A 572 23.97 10.05 4.99
CA LYS A 572 24.22 9.07 3.94
C LYS A 572 23.47 7.78 4.25
N LEU A 573 23.22 6.99 3.22
CA LEU A 573 22.58 5.69 3.35
C LEU A 573 23.64 4.61 3.23
N ILE A 574 23.69 3.69 4.19
CA ILE A 574 24.31 2.37 3.98
C ILE A 574 23.18 1.39 3.76
N CYS A 575 23.17 0.72 2.61
CA CYS A 575 22.10 -0.19 2.24
C CYS A 575 22.63 -1.54 1.77
N VAL A 576 21.79 -2.57 1.88
CA VAL A 576 21.99 -3.87 1.29
C VAL A 576 21.00 -4.04 0.15
N LYS A 577 21.49 -4.41 -1.03
CA LYS A 577 20.67 -4.62 -2.23
C LYS A 577 20.72 -6.07 -2.71
N SER A 578 19.57 -6.56 -3.16
CA SER A 578 19.41 -7.82 -3.90
C SER A 578 18.75 -7.50 -5.24
N ARG A 579 19.46 -7.72 -6.35
CA ARG A 579 18.98 -7.42 -7.72
C ARG A 579 18.40 -5.99 -7.83
N ASP A 580 19.17 -5.00 -7.42
CA ASP A 580 18.83 -3.56 -7.35
C ASP A 580 17.75 -3.14 -6.33
N LYS A 581 17.06 -4.08 -5.69
CA LYS A 581 16.08 -3.78 -4.64
C LYS A 581 16.76 -3.70 -3.28
N MET A 582 16.48 -2.65 -2.52
CA MET A 582 16.94 -2.53 -1.14
C MET A 582 16.21 -3.53 -0.23
N ILE A 583 16.98 -4.31 0.53
CA ILE A 583 16.46 -5.30 1.49
C ILE A 583 16.88 -5.02 2.93
N GLY A 584 17.84 -4.12 3.14
CA GLY A 584 18.23 -3.63 4.45
C GLY A 584 18.91 -2.27 4.36
N ARG A 585 18.84 -1.48 5.42
CA ARG A 585 19.40 -0.12 5.44
C ARG A 585 19.67 0.43 6.83
N ALA A 586 20.61 1.35 6.92
CA ALA A 586 20.82 2.25 8.05
C ALA A 586 21.26 3.63 7.55
N ILE A 587 20.91 4.69 8.28
CA ILE A 587 21.41 6.04 8.00
C ILE A 587 22.74 6.22 8.72
N LEU A 588 23.76 6.64 7.98
CA LEU A 588 25.04 7.07 8.53
C LEU A 588 25.07 8.60 8.55
N ARG A 589 25.26 9.19 9.73
CA ARG A 589 25.29 10.64 9.93
C ARG A 589 26.68 11.10 10.29
N LEU A 590 27.08 12.21 9.71
CA LEU A 590 28.19 13.02 10.20
C LEU A 590 27.62 13.99 11.24
N LEU A 591 28.04 13.90 12.51
CA LEU A 591 27.56 14.72 13.64
C LEU A 591 28.71 15.44 14.34
N TRP A 592 28.39 16.31 15.30
CA TRP A 592 29.35 17.11 16.05
C TRP A 592 29.40 16.68 17.53
N ASP A 593 30.58 16.34 18.03
CA ASP A 593 30.85 16.27 19.47
C ASP A 593 31.17 17.69 19.98
N ASN A 594 30.28 18.22 20.82
CA ASN A 594 30.42 19.57 21.35
C ASN A 594 31.54 19.69 22.40
N ASP A 595 31.85 18.63 23.12
CA ASP A 595 32.82 18.67 24.21
C ASP A 595 34.25 18.56 23.64
N ASN A 596 34.47 17.65 22.68
CA ASN A 596 35.75 17.53 22.00
C ASN A 596 35.94 18.50 20.83
N GLN A 597 34.90 19.24 20.44
CA GLN A 597 34.89 20.09 19.23
C GLN A 597 35.36 19.34 17.97
N ALA A 598 34.85 18.11 17.78
CA ALA A 598 35.28 17.21 16.72
C ALA A 598 34.08 16.55 16.00
N PRO A 599 34.21 16.22 14.70
CA PRO A 599 33.21 15.43 14.00
C PRO A 599 33.25 13.97 14.43
N VAL A 600 32.09 13.32 14.40
CA VAL A 600 31.92 11.89 14.66
C VAL A 600 30.96 11.28 13.64
N LEU A 601 31.05 9.97 13.42
CA LEU A 601 30.05 9.24 12.65
C LEU A 601 29.04 8.59 13.59
N PHE A 602 27.77 8.68 13.24
CA PHE A 602 26.68 8.03 13.97
C PHE A 602 25.89 7.13 13.03
N LEU A 603 25.82 5.84 13.34
CA LEU A 603 25.04 4.85 12.62
C LEU A 603 23.69 4.66 13.33
N GLU A 604 22.61 4.97 12.61
CA GLU A 604 21.25 4.76 13.12
C GLU A 604 20.85 3.29 13.17
N THR A 605 19.64 3.05 13.67
CA THR A 605 19.02 1.73 13.70
C THR A 605 19.01 1.09 12.31
N PHE A 606 19.39 -0.18 12.27
CA PHE A 606 19.31 -0.99 11.08
C PHE A 606 17.89 -1.51 10.89
N TYR A 607 17.37 -1.43 9.67
CA TYR A 607 16.08 -1.97 9.27
C TYR A 607 16.26 -2.98 8.12
N SER A 608 15.37 -3.96 8.05
CA SER A 608 15.39 -5.02 7.05
C SER A 608 14.00 -5.41 6.60
N SER A 609 13.88 -5.80 5.33
CA SER A 609 12.69 -6.46 4.77
C SER A 609 12.66 -7.95 5.12
N LEU A 610 13.74 -8.49 5.67
CA LEU A 610 13.79 -9.86 6.19
C LEU A 610 13.28 -9.88 7.63
N PRO A 611 12.45 -10.87 8.02
CA PRO A 611 11.96 -10.98 9.37
C PRO A 611 13.11 -11.18 10.36
N TYR A 612 13.00 -10.57 11.53
CA TYR A 612 13.88 -10.89 12.64
C TYR A 612 13.54 -12.29 13.14
N THR A 613 14.54 -13.18 13.13
CA THR A 613 14.46 -14.50 13.74
C THR A 613 15.64 -14.62 14.69
N GLU A 614 15.38 -14.93 15.96
CA GLU A 614 16.45 -15.23 16.90
C GLU A 614 17.32 -16.37 16.33
N GLY A 615 18.63 -16.14 16.27
CA GLY A 615 19.57 -17.15 15.81
C GLY A 615 19.46 -18.42 16.65
N LYS A 616 19.32 -19.58 16.00
CA LYS A 616 19.55 -20.86 16.69
C LYS A 616 21.01 -20.89 17.15
N ALA A 617 21.29 -21.48 18.31
CA ALA A 617 22.64 -21.56 18.87
C ALA A 617 23.68 -22.00 17.80
N GLY A 618 24.59 -21.09 17.43
CA GLY A 618 25.64 -21.33 16.45
C GLY A 618 25.39 -20.85 15.01
N ALA A 619 24.16 -20.43 14.65
CA ALA A 619 23.83 -19.94 13.31
C ALA A 619 23.32 -18.50 13.36
N SER A 620 23.96 -17.59 12.62
CA SER A 620 23.46 -16.21 12.48
C SER A 620 22.29 -16.15 11.52
N SER A 621 21.21 -15.52 11.94
CA SER A 621 20.03 -15.31 11.10
C SER A 621 20.36 -14.41 9.89
N PRO A 622 19.57 -14.47 8.79
CA PRO A 622 19.74 -13.56 7.66
C PRO A 622 19.75 -12.09 8.09
N TYR A 623 18.88 -11.71 9.04
CA TYR A 623 18.83 -10.36 9.60
C TYR A 623 20.16 -9.95 10.25
N GLU A 624 20.71 -10.79 11.13
CA GLU A 624 22.00 -10.53 11.79
C GLU A 624 23.15 -10.42 10.78
N GLN A 625 23.12 -11.20 9.70
CA GLN A 625 24.11 -11.15 8.63
C GLN A 625 24.06 -9.80 7.90
N LEU A 626 22.85 -9.29 7.61
CA LEU A 626 22.69 -7.97 7.00
C LEU A 626 23.13 -6.83 7.94
N GLU A 627 22.74 -6.88 9.21
CA GLU A 627 23.17 -5.88 10.20
C GLU A 627 24.70 -5.87 10.35
N LYS A 628 25.33 -7.05 10.46
CA LYS A 628 26.79 -7.18 10.54
C LYS A 628 27.47 -6.58 9.30
N ALA A 629 26.89 -6.76 8.11
CA ALA A 629 27.41 -6.20 6.88
C ALA A 629 27.39 -4.67 6.88
N VAL A 630 26.26 -4.08 7.30
CA VAL A 630 26.10 -2.63 7.44
C VAL A 630 27.07 -2.05 8.47
N ILE A 631 27.25 -2.71 9.61
CA ILE A 631 28.23 -2.29 10.63
C ILE A 631 29.66 -2.38 10.09
N LYS A 632 30.02 -3.44 9.36
CA LYS A 632 31.36 -3.59 8.76
C LYS A 632 31.62 -2.51 7.70
N ALA A 633 30.62 -2.19 6.88
CA ALA A 633 30.64 -1.08 5.93
C ALA A 633 30.83 0.28 6.63
N ALA A 634 30.09 0.54 7.72
CA ALA A 634 30.22 1.76 8.51
C ALA A 634 31.60 1.90 9.16
N LYS A 635 32.16 0.80 9.71
CA LYS A 635 33.52 0.77 10.27
C LYS A 635 34.58 1.06 9.22
N ALA A 636 34.43 0.51 8.01
CA ALA A 636 35.33 0.81 6.90
C ALA A 636 35.29 2.31 6.55
N LYS A 637 34.08 2.92 6.53
CA LYS A 637 33.95 4.36 6.32
C LYS A 637 34.61 5.18 7.44
N ALA A 638 34.34 4.83 8.70
CA ALA A 638 34.91 5.50 9.87
C ALA A 638 36.44 5.46 9.86
N SER A 639 37.02 4.28 9.58
CA SER A 639 38.47 4.10 9.46
C SER A 639 39.06 4.92 8.31
N LEU A 640 38.38 5.00 7.16
CA LEU A 640 38.83 5.82 6.02
C LEU A 640 38.87 7.32 6.38
N LEU A 641 37.90 7.79 7.14
CA LEU A 641 37.79 9.20 7.54
C LEU A 641 38.60 9.54 8.79
N GLY A 642 39.11 8.54 9.52
CA GLY A 642 39.77 8.72 10.81
C GLY A 642 38.83 9.28 11.89
N LEU A 643 37.55 8.90 11.86
CA LEU A 643 36.52 9.38 12.79
C LEU A 643 36.02 8.27 13.72
N PRO A 644 35.66 8.58 14.98
CA PRO A 644 34.95 7.63 15.84
C PRO A 644 33.61 7.20 15.21
N LEU A 645 33.26 5.92 15.35
CA LEU A 645 31.94 5.43 14.96
C LEU A 645 31.08 5.11 16.18
N LEU A 646 29.94 5.76 16.22
CA LEU A 646 28.95 5.66 17.28
C LEU A 646 27.67 4.99 16.75
N LYS A 647 26.89 4.39 17.65
CA LYS A 647 25.53 3.87 17.40
C LYS A 647 24.59 4.29 18.52
N ALA A 648 23.29 4.30 18.24
CA ALA A 648 22.26 4.46 19.25
C ALA A 648 22.45 3.47 20.41
N TYR A 649 22.29 3.94 21.65
CA TYR A 649 22.38 3.09 22.83
C TYR A 649 21.33 1.98 22.78
N SER A 650 21.77 0.75 22.96
CA SER A 650 20.90 -0.40 23.20
C SER A 650 21.19 -0.98 24.57
N SER A 651 20.19 -0.98 25.46
CA SER A 651 20.31 -1.58 26.80
C SER A 651 20.60 -3.09 26.75
N HIS A 652 20.30 -3.74 25.63
CA HIS A 652 20.53 -5.17 25.40
C HIS A 652 21.96 -5.50 24.96
N ASP A 653 22.75 -4.51 24.50
CA ASP A 653 24.11 -4.73 24.02
C ASP A 653 25.14 -4.01 24.90
N GLN A 654 25.42 -4.59 26.07
CA GLN A 654 26.40 -4.06 27.02
C GLN A 654 27.86 -4.26 26.57
N LYS A 655 28.10 -4.82 25.37
CA LYS A 655 29.46 -5.09 24.87
C LYS A 655 30.17 -3.82 24.42
N HIS A 656 29.42 -2.79 24.04
CA HIS A 656 29.97 -1.53 23.56
C HIS A 656 30.09 -0.52 24.70
N LEU A 657 31.24 0.16 24.75
CA LEU A 657 31.48 1.24 25.69
C LEU A 657 30.52 2.40 25.41
N LEU A 658 30.03 3.02 26.47
CA LEU A 658 29.30 4.28 26.35
C LEU A 658 30.25 5.36 25.83
N TYR A 659 29.71 6.22 24.98
CA TYR A 659 30.37 7.46 24.60
C TYR A 659 30.01 8.54 25.61
N ASP A 660 31.02 9.14 26.22
CA ASP A 660 30.82 10.02 27.39
C ASP A 660 30.21 11.38 27.03
N HIS A 661 30.20 11.75 25.75
CA HIS A 661 29.80 13.08 25.28
C HIS A 661 28.50 13.04 24.49
N ALA A 662 27.72 14.12 24.63
CA ALA A 662 26.55 14.32 23.79
C ALA A 662 26.99 14.69 22.36
N ILE A 663 26.37 14.06 21.37
CA ILE A 663 26.60 14.36 19.95
C ILE A 663 25.40 15.10 19.39
N VAL A 664 25.65 16.14 18.58
CA VAL A 664 24.62 17.09 18.17
C VAL A 664 24.55 17.25 16.65
N SER A 665 23.33 17.43 16.16
CA SER A 665 23.07 18.03 14.85
C SER A 665 22.87 19.54 15.04
N LEU A 666 23.62 20.33 14.28
CA LEU A 666 23.65 21.79 14.39
C LEU A 666 22.66 22.46 13.41
N GLY A 667 21.59 21.75 13.06
CA GLY A 667 20.64 22.16 12.03
C GLY A 667 20.98 21.61 10.64
N GLY A 668 20.10 21.88 9.69
CA GLY A 668 20.18 21.33 8.33
C GLY A 668 19.44 22.18 7.32
N ARG A 669 19.44 21.73 6.07
CA ARG A 669 18.65 22.40 5.00
C ARG A 669 17.16 22.11 5.14
N ALA A 670 16.81 20.93 5.65
CA ALA A 670 15.42 20.53 5.85
C ALA A 670 14.84 21.16 7.13
N PRO A 671 13.52 21.40 7.19
CA PRO A 671 12.87 22.00 8.35
C PRO A 671 12.54 20.97 9.43
N TYR A 672 12.51 19.69 9.07
CA TYR A 672 12.30 18.57 9.98
C TYR A 672 13.30 17.48 9.62
N GLU A 673 13.74 16.75 10.64
CA GLU A 673 14.58 15.57 10.50
C GLU A 673 14.15 14.53 11.53
N CYS A 674 14.11 13.27 11.13
CA CYS A 674 13.82 12.16 12.02
C CYS A 674 15.13 11.63 12.57
N CYS A 675 15.21 11.25 13.84
CA CYS A 675 16.35 10.53 14.40
C CYS A 675 15.89 9.45 15.38
N ASP A 676 16.07 8.19 14.99
CA ASP A 676 15.58 7.02 15.74
C ASP A 676 16.15 6.96 17.18
N ALA A 677 17.37 7.48 17.36
CA ALA A 677 18.05 7.50 18.66
C ALA A 677 17.40 8.46 19.68
N ILE A 678 16.53 9.37 19.22
CA ILE A 678 15.79 10.30 20.07
C ILE A 678 14.42 9.71 20.44
N GLY A 679 13.80 8.95 19.53
CA GLY A 679 12.58 8.22 19.85
C GLY A 679 12.79 7.22 20.98
N SER A 680 13.95 6.57 21.03
CA SER A 680 14.28 5.60 22.07
C SER A 680 14.37 6.19 23.49
N ILE A 681 14.54 7.51 23.63
CA ILE A 681 14.52 8.21 24.92
C ILE A 681 13.14 8.82 25.27
N GLY A 682 12.10 8.51 24.48
CA GLY A 682 10.72 8.93 24.73
C GLY A 682 10.37 10.35 24.28
N ASN A 683 11.23 10.98 23.48
CA ASN A 683 10.97 12.29 22.88
C ASN A 683 10.38 12.14 21.47
N ASP A 684 9.86 13.24 20.92
CA ASP A 684 9.43 13.29 19.52
C ASP A 684 10.64 13.02 18.60
N GLU A 685 10.52 12.00 17.74
CA GLU A 685 11.54 11.64 16.75
C GLU A 685 11.73 12.76 15.73
N GLN A 686 10.72 13.60 15.52
CA GLN A 686 10.77 14.73 14.62
C GLN A 686 11.47 15.93 15.27
N CYS A 687 12.65 16.25 14.75
CA CYS A 687 13.49 17.33 15.22
C CYS A 687 13.27 18.60 14.37
N PRO A 688 12.63 19.66 14.91
CA PRO A 688 12.45 20.91 14.18
C PRO A 688 13.79 21.57 13.84
N ASN A 689 13.84 22.21 12.68
CA ASN A 689 15.03 22.83 12.12
C ASN A 689 16.25 21.89 12.00
N SER A 690 16.03 20.57 12.02
CA SER A 690 17.09 19.56 11.98
C SER A 690 18.11 19.71 13.11
N PHE A 691 17.71 20.32 14.24
CA PHE A 691 18.57 20.51 15.42
C PHE A 691 18.21 19.49 16.48
N PHE A 692 19.19 18.76 16.99
CA PHE A 692 18.98 17.78 18.04
C PHE A 692 20.27 17.38 18.75
N SER A 693 20.13 16.74 19.91
CA SER A 693 21.22 16.21 20.73
C SER A 693 20.92 14.76 21.10
N ILE A 694 21.91 13.88 20.92
CA ILE A 694 21.86 12.48 21.34
C ILE A 694 22.73 12.37 22.60
N PRO A 695 22.11 12.27 23.79
CA PRO A 695 22.85 12.32 25.06
C PRO A 695 23.61 11.03 25.36
N GLN A 696 23.24 9.91 24.75
CA GLN A 696 23.84 8.61 24.98
C GLN A 696 24.02 7.87 23.66
N ALA A 697 25.27 7.49 23.40
CA ALA A 697 25.65 6.66 22.26
C ALA A 697 26.65 5.60 22.71
N GLN A 698 26.87 4.59 21.87
CA GLN A 698 27.85 3.54 22.09
C GLN A 698 28.96 3.60 21.05
N ILE A 699 30.21 3.43 21.47
CA ILE A 699 31.38 3.39 20.58
C ILE A 699 31.53 2.00 19.99
N ILE A 700 31.60 1.90 18.66
CA ILE A 700 31.81 0.63 17.94
C ILE A 700 33.19 0.56 17.26
N CYS A 701 33.85 1.68 16.99
CA CYS A 701 35.28 1.73 16.63
C CYS A 701 35.94 3.07 16.96
#